data_AF-A0A7I4D3D4-F1
#
_entry.id   AF-A0A7I4D3D4-F1
#
_cell.length_a   1.000
_cell.length_b   1.000
_cell.length_c   1.000
_cell.angle_alpha   90.00
_cell.angle_beta   90.00
_cell.angle_gamma   90.00
#
_symmetry.space_group_name_H-M   'P 1'
#
loop_
_entity.id
_entity.type
_entity.pdbx_description
1 polymer ?
#
loop_
_entity_poly.entity_id
_entity_poly.type
_entity_poly.pdbx_seq_one_letter_code
_entity_poly.pdbx_strand_id
1 'polypeptide(L)'
;MTTSIEAEVKVFLEQCKVSGDSAYNAIKGVLERLHNVDTRVDARKLLTAVEKYVQKQEPGVDSMSLYHFRFHDLSLTDYEGFRENRQSLKLLELPSIFIPEDWSFTFFEGISRHPDTGFRDRDVTELGCGNGWVSIAMAERWLPRKVIGLDINPRAIKVAWVNLYLNALSDDGLSVLDHEGKSLLDRVEFHVSDLLAYCREQNLTMDLIVGCIPQILNPDPTAMSKLVSENASEEFLYSLSNYCGLQGFVEDQFGLGLVARATEEGISIIRPTGKLIFNIGGRPGQAVTERLFSRRGFHIKKLWQTRVNQAADTDILALVEIEKNTRHRFEFFMGRVSEEPISARTAWAFLKSGGEISHGLSVYECRLRMPNQVKTISKFLNNGFHDTRGALDLSFKDEAVAEEKIPFLAHLARGLEDLSYFPHESPAGSCRFRNLIAGFMRIYHHIPLTPASVVILPSRAVAIENILRLYSPRLALVDAALTRWLPKKWITALPAQAHIGTNSIGSSKSNNSVTVVEAPRRSDLVVQLLKNLKPQIVVTSLADYEMRTSTAFELLLNATASIGARLILDMSEYLELSSLPGTNGVLQYLSSHPMPLHATVICGLLKNQVYSDLEVAFVMSENRTLLNALAKAGDVTYGRTAISSQFYYGCLFHELLSFQLPERHTNEQRLPREEEASEYISISRSTAEALSGVENVNLDQRPPTICMDFDENLLQVPAAVKVSVFEGFARQNISDDEIDPRPEILEYLESTFGVPHSYTKEIFLSDTSTSLFTKLVLACVEENGTLVFPMGSCGTLVSVAKFLEADFRILPTKVSDSFKATAGQIDSFLTDAVFIEAFKDAPTLSRPHGTLKYSIKKLLGLLVSQKFDDLVAGLEVQKKILQHRAEQLCKLLKECGWDVVEPLGGTSMVATPSAFYGKCVKGESTEALCSENIRDALLKFTDLSISSSSWTGIPNYCRFMLGLTDEVFAASCRALLRFKELVL
;
A
#
# COMPACT_ATOMS: atom_id res chain seq x y z
N MET A 1 -25.82 -57.44 39.71
CA MET A 1 -26.45 -58.19 38.61
C MET A 1 -25.83 -57.68 37.32
N THR A 2 -24.93 -58.44 36.71
CA THR A 2 -24.33 -58.14 35.41
C THR A 2 -25.38 -58.38 34.32
N THR A 3 -25.99 -57.32 33.80
CA THR A 3 -26.72 -57.36 32.52
C THR A 3 -25.78 -57.94 31.46
N SER A 4 -26.21 -58.97 30.73
CA SER A 4 -25.41 -59.47 29.61
C SER A 4 -25.30 -58.39 28.54
N ILE A 5 -24.18 -58.33 27.83
CA ILE A 5 -23.94 -57.35 26.76
C ILE A 5 -25.06 -57.38 25.69
N GLU A 6 -25.68 -58.55 25.46
CA GLU A 6 -26.82 -58.70 24.56
C GLU A 6 -28.08 -57.94 25.04
N ALA A 7 -28.33 -57.91 26.35
CA ALA A 7 -29.43 -57.13 26.91
C ALA A 7 -29.18 -55.63 26.76
N GLU A 8 -27.94 -55.19 26.94
CA GLU A 8 -27.54 -53.79 26.75
C GLU A 8 -27.65 -53.36 25.28
N VAL A 9 -27.25 -54.21 24.33
CA VAL A 9 -27.42 -53.99 22.87
C VAL A 9 -28.90 -53.80 22.51
N LYS A 10 -29.79 -54.67 23.03
CA LYS A 10 -31.24 -54.54 22.76
C LYS A 10 -31.82 -53.25 23.30
N VAL A 11 -31.44 -52.84 24.52
CA VAL A 11 -31.87 -51.57 25.11
C VAL A 11 -31.37 -50.38 24.28
N PHE A 12 -30.10 -50.40 23.88
CA PHE A 12 -29.52 -49.35 23.03
C PHE A 12 -30.26 -49.22 21.70
N LEU A 13 -30.48 -50.34 20.99
CA LEU A 13 -31.17 -50.33 19.70
C LEU A 13 -32.63 -49.89 19.82
N GLU A 14 -33.34 -50.29 20.88
CA GLU A 14 -34.73 -49.88 21.08
C GLU A 14 -34.86 -48.38 21.38
N GLN A 15 -33.87 -47.77 22.05
CA GLN A 15 -33.79 -46.32 22.20
C GLN A 15 -33.55 -45.63 20.85
N CYS A 16 -32.70 -46.20 20.00
CA CYS A 16 -32.37 -45.61 18.70
C CYS A 16 -33.57 -45.62 17.73
N LYS A 17 -34.45 -46.62 17.78
CA LYS A 17 -35.65 -46.70 16.91
C LYS A 17 -36.67 -45.56 17.10
N VAL A 18 -36.61 -44.84 18.22
CA VAL A 18 -37.63 -43.84 18.57
C VAL A 18 -37.56 -42.61 17.65
N SER A 19 -36.36 -42.10 17.41
CA SER A 19 -36.06 -40.98 16.51
C SER A 19 -34.55 -40.84 16.35
N GLY A 20 -34.10 -40.09 15.35
CA GLY A 20 -32.68 -39.81 15.18
C GLY A 20 -32.07 -38.95 16.31
N ASP A 21 -32.87 -38.12 16.99
CA ASP A 21 -32.44 -37.43 18.22
C ASP A 21 -32.22 -38.43 19.38
N SER A 22 -33.09 -39.44 19.52
CA SER A 22 -32.91 -40.50 20.52
C SER A 22 -31.68 -41.36 20.20
N ALA A 23 -31.45 -41.70 18.92
CA ALA A 23 -30.25 -42.39 18.48
C ALA A 23 -28.97 -41.59 18.77
N TYR A 24 -28.95 -40.29 18.42
CA TYR A 24 -27.83 -39.40 18.74
C TYR A 24 -27.55 -39.34 20.25
N ASN A 25 -28.58 -39.20 21.09
CA ASN A 25 -28.40 -39.16 22.54
C ASN A 25 -27.87 -40.49 23.11
N ALA A 26 -28.31 -41.62 22.57
CA ALA A 26 -27.79 -42.93 22.95
C ALA A 26 -26.29 -43.05 22.58
N ILE A 27 -25.91 -42.64 21.37
CA ILE A 27 -24.52 -42.61 20.91
C ILE A 27 -23.67 -41.66 21.74
N LYS A 28 -24.20 -40.48 22.10
CA LYS A 28 -23.56 -39.52 23.00
C LYS A 28 -23.26 -40.14 24.36
N GLY A 29 -24.21 -40.89 24.93
CA GLY A 29 -23.98 -41.64 26.18
C GLY A 29 -22.89 -42.69 26.06
N VAL A 30 -22.77 -43.37 24.91
CA VAL A 30 -21.66 -44.29 24.63
C VAL A 30 -20.33 -43.53 24.52
N LEU A 31 -20.32 -42.37 23.87
CA LEU A 31 -19.13 -41.54 23.73
C LEU A 31 -18.60 -41.02 25.08
N GLU A 32 -19.48 -40.63 26.00
CA GLU A 32 -19.09 -40.24 27.36
C GLU A 32 -18.36 -41.37 28.09
N ARG A 33 -18.82 -42.62 27.91
CA ARG A 33 -18.14 -43.82 28.42
C ARG A 33 -16.82 -44.09 27.69
N LEU A 34 -16.74 -43.85 26.38
CA LEU A 34 -15.48 -43.97 25.62
C LEU A 34 -14.42 -42.96 26.08
N HIS A 35 -14.81 -41.73 26.42
CA HIS A 35 -13.87 -40.74 26.94
C HIS A 35 -13.29 -41.13 28.29
N ASN A 36 -14.09 -41.74 29.16
CA ASN A 36 -13.64 -42.20 30.47
C ASN A 36 -12.80 -43.49 30.36
N VAL A 37 -11.54 -43.43 30.78
CA VAL A 37 -10.57 -44.54 30.72
C VAL A 37 -11.10 -45.81 31.41
N ASP A 38 -11.84 -45.67 32.51
CA ASP A 38 -12.33 -46.79 33.31
C ASP A 38 -13.49 -47.54 32.64
N THR A 39 -14.26 -46.86 31.77
CA THR A 39 -15.45 -47.44 31.12
C THR A 39 -15.31 -47.60 29.60
N ARG A 40 -14.18 -47.15 29.03
CA ARG A 40 -13.86 -47.17 27.60
C ARG A 40 -13.89 -48.57 26.99
N VAL A 41 -13.29 -49.55 27.68
CA VAL A 41 -13.20 -50.93 27.20
C VAL A 41 -14.59 -51.53 27.02
N ASP A 42 -15.45 -51.36 28.02
CA ASP A 42 -16.82 -51.89 27.99
C ASP A 42 -17.68 -51.16 26.95
N ALA A 43 -17.50 -49.85 26.79
CA ALA A 43 -18.19 -49.07 25.76
C ALA A 43 -17.77 -49.49 24.34
N ARG A 44 -16.48 -49.77 24.10
CA ARG A 44 -16.00 -50.28 22.81
C ARG A 44 -16.53 -51.68 22.50
N LYS A 45 -16.59 -52.57 23.51
CA LYS A 45 -17.20 -53.90 23.39
C LYS A 45 -18.70 -53.80 23.07
N LEU A 46 -19.41 -52.85 23.69
CA LEU A 46 -20.81 -52.58 23.35
C LEU A 46 -20.95 -52.19 21.88
N LEU A 47 -20.15 -51.25 21.37
CA LEU A 47 -20.17 -50.87 19.95
C LEU A 47 -19.87 -52.05 19.02
N THR A 48 -18.90 -52.91 19.35
CA THR A 48 -18.63 -54.16 18.60
C THR A 48 -19.87 -55.06 18.56
N ALA A 49 -20.55 -55.21 19.70
CA ALA A 49 -21.72 -56.07 19.81
C ALA A 49 -22.92 -55.49 19.03
N VAL A 50 -23.12 -54.17 19.06
CA VAL A 50 -24.13 -53.47 18.25
C VAL A 50 -23.85 -53.64 16.76
N GLU A 51 -22.61 -53.38 16.31
CA GLU A 51 -22.17 -53.57 14.92
C GLU A 51 -22.47 -54.99 14.43
N LYS A 52 -22.00 -56.01 15.18
CA LYS A 52 -22.22 -57.42 14.85
C LYS A 52 -23.70 -57.80 14.86
N TYR A 53 -24.49 -57.21 15.75
CA TYR A 53 -25.94 -57.46 15.81
C TYR A 53 -26.64 -56.91 14.56
N VAL A 54 -26.37 -55.65 14.21
CA VAL A 54 -26.95 -54.99 13.03
C VAL A 54 -26.51 -55.70 11.74
N GLN A 55 -25.28 -56.20 11.65
CA GLN A 55 -24.78 -56.95 10.48
C GLN A 55 -25.30 -58.40 10.39
N LYS A 56 -25.56 -59.11 11.51
CA LYS A 56 -25.93 -60.55 11.52
C LYS A 56 -27.42 -60.84 11.49
N GLN A 57 -28.26 -60.06 12.19
CA GLN A 57 -29.63 -60.49 12.50
C GLN A 57 -30.65 -60.11 11.41
N GLU A 58 -30.39 -59.13 10.52
CA GLU A 58 -31.31 -58.77 9.42
C GLU A 58 -30.59 -58.33 8.14
N PRO A 59 -30.04 -59.27 7.34
CA PRO A 59 -29.50 -58.95 6.02
C PRO A 59 -30.60 -58.34 5.13
N GLY A 60 -30.47 -57.06 4.78
CA GLY A 60 -31.41 -56.35 3.88
C GLY A 60 -32.33 -55.32 4.55
N VAL A 61 -32.24 -55.12 5.88
CA VAL A 61 -32.92 -53.99 6.54
C VAL A 61 -32.06 -52.75 6.45
N ASP A 62 -32.65 -51.64 5.98
CA ASP A 62 -32.00 -50.34 5.96
C ASP A 62 -31.85 -49.82 7.40
N SER A 63 -30.72 -50.16 8.02
CA SER A 63 -30.33 -49.73 9.35
C SER A 63 -30.42 -48.20 9.54
N MET A 64 -30.16 -47.43 8.49
CA MET A 64 -30.28 -45.97 8.53
C MET A 64 -31.74 -45.55 8.72
N SER A 65 -32.69 -46.22 8.05
CA SER A 65 -34.12 -45.96 8.20
C SER A 65 -34.69 -46.51 9.52
N LEU A 66 -34.21 -47.65 10.02
CA LEU A 66 -34.77 -48.31 11.20
C LEU A 66 -34.19 -47.78 12.53
N TYR A 67 -32.88 -47.55 12.59
CA TYR A 67 -32.16 -47.19 13.81
C TYR A 67 -31.60 -45.76 13.77
N HIS A 68 -31.80 -45.03 12.66
CA HIS A 68 -31.24 -43.69 12.46
C HIS A 68 -29.70 -43.62 12.53
N PHE A 69 -29.02 -44.75 12.31
CA PHE A 69 -27.58 -44.81 12.11
C PHE A 69 -27.22 -46.06 11.29
N ARG A 70 -26.03 -46.07 10.68
CA ARG A 70 -25.46 -47.27 10.07
C ARG A 70 -23.97 -47.39 10.34
N PHE A 71 -23.47 -48.62 10.30
CA PHE A 71 -22.03 -48.90 10.23
C PHE A 71 -21.62 -49.11 8.78
N HIS A 72 -20.52 -48.49 8.37
CA HIS A 72 -19.96 -48.59 7.03
C HIS A 72 -18.46 -48.89 7.10
N ASP A 73 -18.03 -49.91 6.38
CA ASP A 73 -16.62 -50.22 6.17
C ASP A 73 -16.13 -49.53 4.90
N LEU A 74 -15.30 -48.50 5.08
CA LEU A 74 -14.71 -47.75 3.98
C LEU A 74 -13.35 -48.35 3.59
N SER A 75 -13.22 -48.86 2.37
CA SER A 75 -11.93 -49.38 1.88
C SER A 75 -10.94 -48.25 1.56
N LEU A 76 -9.70 -48.39 2.01
CA LEU A 76 -8.60 -47.45 1.74
C LEU A 76 -7.55 -48.02 0.76
N THR A 77 -7.80 -49.18 0.16
CA THR A 77 -6.80 -49.92 -0.65
C THR A 77 -6.53 -49.28 -2.01
N ASP A 78 -5.26 -48.99 -2.28
CA ASP A 78 -4.70 -48.62 -3.58
C ASP A 78 -4.74 -49.83 -4.57
N TYR A 79 -4.73 -49.62 -5.89
CA TYR A 79 -4.84 -50.68 -6.93
C TYR A 79 -3.74 -51.77 -6.84
N GLU A 80 -2.60 -51.46 -6.22
CA GLU A 80 -1.46 -52.38 -6.03
C GLU A 80 -1.38 -53.00 -4.63
N GLY A 81 -2.36 -52.78 -3.74
CA GLY A 81 -2.47 -53.52 -2.48
C GLY A 81 -1.33 -53.30 -1.47
N PHE A 82 -0.60 -52.19 -1.54
CA PHE A 82 0.68 -51.98 -0.84
C PHE A 82 0.64 -51.82 0.70
N ARG A 83 -0.44 -52.21 1.41
CA ARG A 83 -0.56 -51.99 2.87
C ARG A 83 -0.78 -53.25 3.69
N GLU A 84 0.13 -53.50 4.63
CA GLU A 84 0.11 -54.63 5.56
C GLU A 84 -0.74 -54.38 6.83
N ASN A 85 -1.03 -53.13 7.24
CA ASN A 85 -1.52 -52.85 8.61
C ASN A 85 -3.03 -52.53 8.77
N ARG A 86 -3.69 -51.84 7.81
CA ARG A 86 -5.14 -51.56 7.86
C ARG A 86 -5.71 -51.24 6.48
N GLN A 87 -6.67 -52.06 6.01
CA GLN A 87 -7.24 -51.99 4.65
C GLN A 87 -8.59 -51.25 4.59
N SER A 88 -9.26 -51.03 5.72
CA SER A 88 -10.53 -50.32 5.82
C SER A 88 -10.67 -49.51 7.11
N LEU A 89 -11.55 -48.50 7.10
CA LEU A 89 -12.00 -47.77 8.28
C LEU A 89 -13.42 -48.17 8.65
N LYS A 90 -13.67 -48.38 9.94
CA LYS A 90 -15.01 -48.58 10.49
C LYS A 90 -15.63 -47.24 10.83
N LEU A 91 -16.74 -46.89 10.18
CA LEU A 91 -17.43 -45.62 10.38
C LEU A 91 -18.86 -45.84 10.86
N LEU A 92 -19.28 -45.06 11.85
CA LEU A 92 -20.67 -44.83 12.22
C LEU A 92 -21.15 -43.56 11.50
N GLU A 93 -22.32 -43.66 10.87
CA GLU A 93 -22.94 -42.58 10.12
C GLU A 93 -24.34 -42.27 10.66
N LEU A 94 -24.70 -40.98 10.66
CA LEU A 94 -26.03 -40.48 11.02
C LEU A 94 -26.65 -39.73 9.83
N PRO A 95 -27.99 -39.66 9.73
CA PRO A 95 -28.68 -38.91 8.68
C PRO A 95 -28.35 -37.41 8.65
N SER A 96 -27.95 -36.84 9.79
CA SER A 96 -27.66 -35.41 9.97
C SER A 96 -26.22 -35.01 9.65
N ILE A 97 -25.41 -35.92 9.08
CA ILE A 97 -23.98 -35.71 8.79
C ILE A 97 -23.68 -36.17 7.36
N PHE A 98 -22.85 -35.43 6.64
CA PHE A 98 -22.37 -35.84 5.32
C PHE A 98 -21.62 -37.19 5.38
N ILE A 99 -21.96 -38.07 4.45
CA ILE A 99 -21.32 -39.38 4.29
C ILE A 99 -20.16 -39.28 3.28
N PRO A 100 -19.20 -40.22 3.30
CA PRO A 100 -18.15 -40.27 2.28
C PRO A 100 -18.77 -40.38 0.87
N GLU A 101 -18.52 -39.36 0.05
CA GLU A 101 -19.04 -39.22 -1.32
C GLU A 101 -17.97 -38.73 -2.30
N ASP A 102 -18.31 -38.64 -3.60
CA ASP A 102 -17.42 -38.27 -4.72
C ASP A 102 -16.52 -37.06 -4.41
N TRP A 103 -17.03 -36.05 -3.68
CA TRP A 103 -16.26 -34.88 -3.27
C TRP A 103 -15.12 -35.22 -2.31
N SER A 104 -15.45 -35.93 -1.23
CA SER A 104 -14.49 -36.33 -0.19
C SER A 104 -13.49 -37.37 -0.70
N PHE A 105 -13.90 -38.26 -1.61
CA PHE A 105 -12.98 -39.19 -2.29
C PHE A 105 -11.99 -38.46 -3.19
N THR A 106 -12.48 -37.55 -4.03
CA THR A 106 -11.61 -36.72 -4.88
C THR A 106 -10.60 -35.93 -4.03
N PHE A 107 -11.05 -35.40 -2.89
CA PHE A 107 -10.17 -34.68 -1.97
C PHE A 107 -9.07 -35.58 -1.40
N PHE A 108 -9.43 -36.76 -0.88
CA PHE A 108 -8.46 -37.71 -0.33
C PHE A 108 -7.51 -38.26 -1.39
N GLU A 109 -7.97 -38.53 -2.61
CA GLU A 109 -7.14 -38.89 -3.76
C GLU A 109 -6.13 -37.79 -4.09
N GLY A 110 -6.57 -36.53 -4.10
CA GLY A 110 -5.70 -35.39 -4.35
C GLY A 110 -4.67 -35.16 -3.26
N ILE A 111 -5.05 -35.31 -2.00
CA ILE A 111 -4.11 -35.32 -0.87
C ILE A 111 -3.11 -36.46 -1.02
N SER A 112 -3.56 -37.63 -1.50
CA SER A 112 -2.71 -38.82 -1.68
C SER A 112 -1.65 -38.69 -2.78
N ARG A 113 -1.70 -37.64 -3.60
CA ARG A 113 -0.64 -37.31 -4.56
C ARG A 113 0.57 -36.62 -3.92
N HIS A 114 0.50 -36.26 -2.64
CA HIS A 114 1.65 -35.74 -1.90
C HIS A 114 2.65 -36.85 -1.59
N PRO A 115 3.97 -36.59 -1.63
CA PRO A 115 4.94 -37.49 -1.01
C PRO A 115 4.62 -37.70 0.47
N ASP A 116 4.88 -38.91 0.99
CA ASP A 116 4.58 -39.27 2.38
C ASP A 116 5.23 -38.32 3.41
N THR A 117 6.39 -37.77 3.09
CA THR A 117 7.10 -36.76 3.89
C THR A 117 6.34 -35.43 4.03
N GLY A 118 5.29 -35.21 3.23
CA GLY A 118 4.46 -34.01 3.25
C GLY A 118 3.61 -33.88 4.51
N PHE A 119 3.28 -35.00 5.15
CA PHE A 119 2.39 -35.06 6.32
C PHE A 119 3.06 -35.61 7.58
N ARG A 120 4.11 -36.42 7.43
CA ARG A 120 4.85 -37.01 8.55
C ARG A 120 5.41 -35.94 9.49
N ASP A 121 5.18 -36.13 10.79
CA ASP A 121 5.64 -35.22 11.87
C ASP A 121 5.13 -33.76 11.75
N ARG A 122 4.03 -33.53 11.01
CA ARG A 122 3.42 -32.21 10.82
C ARG A 122 2.18 -31.98 11.68
N ASP A 123 1.89 -30.71 11.93
CA ASP A 123 0.62 -30.24 12.47
C ASP A 123 -0.36 -29.95 11.35
N VAL A 124 -1.44 -30.72 11.31
CA VAL A 124 -2.45 -30.66 10.25
C VAL A 124 -3.78 -30.25 10.85
N THR A 125 -4.45 -29.29 10.22
CA THR A 125 -5.85 -28.98 10.51
C THR A 125 -6.72 -29.35 9.32
N GLU A 126 -7.80 -30.07 9.55
CA GLU A 126 -8.85 -30.34 8.56
C GLU A 126 -10.06 -29.45 8.81
N LEU A 127 -10.49 -28.72 7.79
CA LEU A 127 -11.73 -27.92 7.77
C LEU A 127 -12.86 -28.70 7.11
N GLY A 128 -14.00 -28.80 7.80
CA GLY A 128 -15.16 -29.55 7.35
C GLY A 128 -14.94 -31.06 7.51
N CYS A 129 -14.44 -31.50 8.67
CA CYS A 129 -14.06 -32.90 8.87
C CYS A 129 -15.26 -33.86 8.88
N GLY A 130 -16.50 -33.37 9.03
CA GLY A 130 -17.70 -34.19 9.04
C GLY A 130 -17.62 -35.30 10.09
N ASN A 131 -17.78 -36.55 9.66
CA ASN A 131 -17.67 -37.74 10.51
C ASN A 131 -16.21 -38.15 10.85
N GLY A 132 -15.21 -37.35 10.47
CA GLY A 132 -13.80 -37.51 10.82
C GLY A 132 -12.99 -38.50 9.99
N TRP A 133 -13.57 -39.12 8.95
CA TRP A 133 -12.90 -40.23 8.25
C TRP A 133 -11.59 -39.81 7.55
N VAL A 134 -11.53 -38.63 6.93
CA VAL A 134 -10.32 -38.13 6.25
C VAL A 134 -9.23 -37.83 7.26
N SER A 135 -9.54 -37.16 8.39
CA SER A 135 -8.62 -36.97 9.52
C SER A 135 -8.01 -38.28 10.01
N ILE A 136 -8.84 -39.31 10.20
CA ILE A 136 -8.40 -40.65 10.65
C ILE A 136 -7.53 -41.31 9.57
N ALA A 137 -7.95 -41.27 8.30
CA ALA A 137 -7.21 -41.83 7.18
C ALA A 137 -5.84 -41.13 7.00
N MET A 138 -5.77 -39.82 7.19
CA MET A 138 -4.53 -39.05 7.16
C MET A 138 -3.58 -39.49 8.27
N ALA A 139 -4.09 -39.63 9.48
CA ALA A 139 -3.30 -40.04 10.64
C ALA A 139 -2.71 -41.45 10.48
N GLU A 140 -3.53 -42.38 9.98
CA GLU A 140 -3.15 -43.77 9.72
C GLU A 140 -2.10 -43.87 8.59
N ARG A 141 -2.29 -43.12 7.50
CA ARG A 141 -1.44 -43.23 6.30
C ARG A 141 -0.09 -42.54 6.46
N TRP A 142 -0.06 -41.35 7.07
CA TRP A 142 1.11 -40.47 6.98
C TRP A 142 1.77 -40.12 8.32
N LEU A 143 1.24 -40.59 9.45
CA LEU A 143 1.84 -40.38 10.77
C LEU A 143 2.16 -38.90 11.10
N PRO A 144 1.21 -37.98 10.91
CA PRO A 144 1.38 -36.61 11.36
C PRO A 144 1.63 -36.56 12.88
N ARG A 145 2.25 -35.46 13.34
CA ARG A 145 2.41 -35.22 14.77
C ARG A 145 1.06 -35.03 15.44
N LYS A 146 0.17 -34.27 14.78
CA LYS A 146 -1.19 -34.02 15.21
C LYS A 146 -2.11 -33.68 14.03
N VAL A 147 -3.34 -34.18 14.06
CA VAL A 147 -4.46 -33.79 13.18
C VAL A 147 -5.57 -33.20 14.04
N ILE A 148 -6.01 -32.01 13.70
CA ILE A 148 -7.13 -31.31 14.34
C ILE A 148 -8.26 -31.22 13.31
N GLY A 149 -9.31 -32.03 13.49
CA GLY A 149 -10.51 -31.97 12.67
C GLY A 149 -11.50 -30.93 13.21
N LEU A 150 -11.91 -30.01 12.35
CA LEU A 150 -12.80 -28.90 12.69
C LEU A 150 -14.08 -28.97 11.86
N ASP A 151 -15.22 -28.81 12.55
CA ASP A 151 -16.53 -28.76 11.93
C ASP A 151 -17.46 -27.84 12.74
N ILE A 152 -18.38 -27.16 12.06
CA ILE A 152 -19.36 -26.28 12.70
C ILE A 152 -20.54 -27.08 13.27
N ASN A 153 -20.81 -28.28 12.75
CA ASN A 153 -21.87 -29.16 13.21
C ASN A 153 -21.44 -29.92 14.48
N PRO A 154 -22.05 -29.65 15.64
CA PRO A 154 -21.67 -30.32 16.89
C PRO A 154 -21.93 -31.83 16.87
N ARG A 155 -22.94 -32.32 16.14
CA ARG A 155 -23.21 -33.77 16.01
C ARG A 155 -22.11 -34.46 15.20
N ALA A 156 -21.62 -33.81 14.14
CA ALA A 156 -20.52 -34.31 13.32
C ALA A 156 -19.27 -34.56 14.16
N ILE A 157 -18.88 -33.60 15.02
CA ILE A 157 -17.73 -33.73 15.92
C ILE A 157 -17.89 -34.90 16.90
N LYS A 158 -19.07 -35.09 17.49
CA LYS A 158 -19.31 -36.22 18.41
C LYS A 158 -19.17 -37.56 17.68
N VAL A 159 -19.72 -37.67 16.47
CA VAL A 159 -19.57 -38.88 15.64
C VAL A 159 -18.11 -39.08 15.20
N ALA A 160 -17.38 -38.01 14.88
CA ALA A 160 -15.96 -38.08 14.56
C ALA A 160 -15.13 -38.66 15.71
N TRP A 161 -15.43 -38.29 16.96
CA TRP A 161 -14.83 -38.92 18.14
C TRP A 161 -15.19 -40.40 18.27
N VAL A 162 -16.45 -40.79 18.04
CA VAL A 162 -16.85 -42.21 18.04
C VAL A 162 -16.08 -42.99 16.98
N ASN A 163 -15.99 -42.47 15.75
CA ASN A 163 -15.25 -43.06 14.65
C ASN A 163 -13.75 -43.17 14.95
N LEU A 164 -13.18 -42.19 15.65
CA LEU A 164 -11.80 -42.29 16.12
C LEU A 164 -11.63 -43.47 17.08
N TYR A 165 -12.52 -43.66 18.05
CA TYR A 165 -12.46 -44.81 18.96
C TYR A 165 -12.68 -46.15 18.26
N LEU A 166 -13.57 -46.22 17.26
CA LEU A 166 -13.79 -47.43 16.47
C LEU A 166 -12.51 -47.90 15.77
N ASN A 167 -11.66 -46.96 15.36
CA ASN A 167 -10.42 -47.24 14.63
C ASN A 167 -9.18 -47.22 15.54
N ALA A 168 -9.20 -46.53 16.67
CA ALA A 168 -8.08 -46.50 17.61
C ALA A 168 -8.03 -47.70 18.56
N LEU A 169 -9.16 -48.39 18.75
CA LEU A 169 -9.30 -49.52 19.67
C LEU A 169 -9.72 -50.80 18.92
N SER A 170 -9.17 -51.94 19.35
CA SER A 170 -9.59 -53.26 18.90
C SER A 170 -11.03 -53.57 19.32
N ASP A 171 -11.60 -54.65 18.78
CA ASP A 171 -12.93 -55.15 19.16
C ASP A 171 -13.08 -55.43 20.66
N ASP A 172 -11.96 -55.73 21.34
CA ASP A 172 -11.88 -55.98 22.79
C ASP A 172 -11.60 -54.71 23.61
N GLY A 173 -11.48 -53.54 22.98
CA GLY A 173 -11.23 -52.26 23.64
C GLY A 173 -9.76 -51.95 23.92
N LEU A 174 -8.82 -52.73 23.39
CA LEU A 174 -7.38 -52.48 23.55
C LEU A 174 -6.87 -51.47 22.52
N SER A 175 -5.92 -50.63 22.90
CA SER A 175 -5.35 -49.63 21.97
C SER A 175 -4.62 -50.30 20.82
N VAL A 176 -4.92 -49.87 19.60
CA VAL A 176 -4.17 -50.21 18.39
C VAL A 176 -3.04 -49.20 18.26
N LEU A 177 -1.81 -49.70 18.15
CA LEU A 177 -0.60 -48.90 18.05
C LEU A 177 -0.01 -48.99 16.64
N ASP A 178 0.50 -47.87 16.16
CA ASP A 178 1.33 -47.81 14.97
C ASP A 178 2.79 -48.26 15.27
N HIS A 179 3.65 -48.24 14.25
CA HIS A 179 5.05 -48.64 14.38
C HIS A 179 5.92 -47.66 15.20
N GLU A 180 5.41 -46.47 15.51
CA GLU A 180 6.04 -45.52 16.44
C GLU A 180 5.52 -45.70 17.87
N GLY A 181 4.68 -46.71 18.11
CA GLY A 181 4.10 -47.03 19.41
C GLY A 181 2.98 -46.08 19.85
N LYS A 182 2.42 -45.29 18.93
CA LYS A 182 1.33 -44.34 19.21
C LYS A 182 -0.01 -44.88 18.70
N SER A 183 -1.09 -44.51 19.37
CA SER A 183 -2.44 -44.76 18.89
C SER A 183 -2.94 -43.58 18.05
N LEU A 184 -4.00 -43.80 17.25
CA LEU A 184 -4.73 -42.71 16.61
C LEU A 184 -5.26 -41.67 17.63
N LEU A 185 -5.55 -42.10 18.87
CA LEU A 185 -5.94 -41.18 19.97
C LEU A 185 -4.83 -40.20 20.36
N ASP A 186 -3.55 -40.54 20.11
CA ASP A 186 -2.42 -39.64 20.35
C ASP A 186 -2.26 -38.63 19.21
N ARG A 187 -2.79 -38.95 18.02
CA ARG A 187 -2.58 -38.20 16.78
C ARG A 187 -3.76 -37.33 16.37
N VAL A 188 -5.01 -37.69 16.69
CA VAL A 188 -6.20 -37.00 16.17
C VAL A 188 -7.03 -36.39 17.30
N GLU A 189 -7.57 -35.19 17.08
CA GLU A 189 -8.60 -34.59 17.93
C GLU A 189 -9.64 -33.84 17.09
N PHE A 190 -10.84 -33.66 17.65
CA PHE A 190 -11.95 -33.00 16.97
C PHE A 190 -12.59 -31.91 17.83
N HIS A 191 -12.86 -30.75 17.22
CA HIS A 191 -13.43 -29.58 17.89
C HIS A 191 -14.53 -28.93 17.08
N VAL A 192 -15.57 -28.48 17.77
CA VAL A 192 -16.59 -27.61 17.16
C VAL A 192 -15.96 -26.24 16.92
N SER A 193 -15.96 -25.79 15.67
CA SER A 193 -15.29 -24.55 15.28
C SER A 193 -15.93 -23.96 14.04
N ASP A 194 -16.10 -22.63 14.03
CA ASP A 194 -16.32 -21.88 12.79
C ASP A 194 -14.98 -21.68 12.08
N LEU A 195 -14.75 -22.47 11.04
CA LEU A 195 -13.48 -22.53 10.31
C LEU A 195 -12.29 -22.68 11.27
N LEU A 196 -11.34 -21.75 11.25
CA LEU A 196 -10.09 -21.80 12.02
C LEU A 196 -10.19 -21.08 13.37
N ALA A 197 -11.39 -20.69 13.83
CA ALA A 197 -11.60 -19.99 15.09
C ALA A 197 -10.93 -20.69 16.28
N TYR A 198 -11.15 -22.00 16.44
CA TYR A 198 -10.52 -22.79 17.51
C TYR A 198 -8.99 -22.68 17.49
N CYS A 199 -8.36 -22.85 16.32
CA CYS A 199 -6.91 -22.76 16.20
C CYS A 199 -6.38 -21.37 16.55
N ARG A 200 -7.11 -20.32 16.15
CA ARG A 200 -6.74 -18.92 16.42
C ARG A 200 -6.88 -18.57 17.90
N GLU A 201 -7.97 -18.98 18.54
CA GLU A 201 -8.22 -18.78 19.98
C GLU A 201 -7.18 -19.48 20.84
N GLN A 202 -6.75 -20.68 20.43
CA GLN A 202 -5.69 -21.44 21.09
C GLN A 202 -4.27 -21.01 20.68
N ASN A 203 -4.12 -19.98 19.83
CA ASN A 203 -2.84 -19.49 19.31
C ASN A 203 -1.96 -20.59 18.67
N LEU A 204 -2.58 -21.54 17.97
CA LEU A 204 -1.88 -22.63 17.33
C LEU A 204 -1.24 -22.18 16.00
N THR A 205 -0.17 -22.87 15.60
CA THR A 205 0.48 -22.69 14.29
C THR A 205 0.48 -23.99 13.52
N MET A 206 0.12 -23.94 12.24
CA MET A 206 -0.12 -25.13 11.42
C MET A 206 0.91 -25.29 10.30
N ASP A 207 1.34 -26.53 10.06
CA ASP A 207 2.15 -26.87 8.89
C ASP A 207 1.26 -27.08 7.65
N LEU A 208 0.10 -27.72 7.82
CA LEU A 208 -0.88 -27.93 6.76
C LEU A 208 -2.28 -27.56 7.23
N ILE A 209 -3.02 -26.89 6.35
CA ILE A 209 -4.46 -26.70 6.50
C ILE A 209 -5.10 -27.32 5.28
N VAL A 210 -5.91 -28.34 5.49
CA VAL A 210 -6.62 -29.05 4.44
C VAL A 210 -8.11 -28.78 4.60
N GLY A 211 -8.86 -28.67 3.51
CA GLY A 211 -10.30 -28.45 3.62
C GLY A 211 -11.10 -28.90 2.41
N CYS A 212 -12.18 -29.61 2.68
CA CYS A 212 -13.27 -29.85 1.75
C CYS A 212 -14.53 -29.23 2.34
N ILE A 213 -14.67 -27.90 2.16
CA ILE A 213 -15.74 -27.12 2.79
C ILE A 213 -16.84 -26.74 1.77
N PRO A 214 -18.06 -26.45 2.23
CA PRO A 214 -19.21 -26.14 1.36
C PRO A 214 -18.98 -24.95 0.42
N GLN A 215 -19.58 -25.04 -0.77
CA GLN A 215 -19.51 -24.00 -1.82
C GLN A 215 -20.92 -23.68 -2.33
N ILE A 216 -21.62 -22.78 -1.62
CA ILE A 216 -23.06 -22.50 -1.82
C ILE A 216 -23.29 -21.05 -2.23
N LEU A 217 -24.19 -20.87 -3.20
CA LEU A 217 -24.61 -19.58 -3.75
C LEU A 217 -25.78 -19.03 -2.93
N ASN A 218 -25.76 -17.74 -2.57
CA ASN A 218 -26.83 -17.04 -1.83
C ASN A 218 -27.31 -17.78 -0.57
N PRO A 219 -26.52 -17.78 0.50
CA PRO A 219 -26.94 -18.36 1.77
C PRO A 219 -28.16 -17.66 2.41
N ASP A 220 -28.92 -18.42 3.20
CA ASP A 220 -30.00 -17.90 4.06
C ASP A 220 -29.42 -17.08 5.25
N PRO A 221 -29.64 -15.75 5.31
CA PRO A 221 -29.12 -14.91 6.39
C PRO A 221 -29.66 -15.28 7.78
N THR A 222 -30.83 -15.93 7.86
CA THR A 222 -31.49 -16.24 9.12
C THR A 222 -30.88 -17.43 9.86
N ALA A 223 -30.09 -18.26 9.17
CA ALA A 223 -29.31 -19.33 9.79
C ALA A 223 -28.13 -18.78 10.63
N MET A 224 -27.65 -17.56 10.34
CA MET A 224 -26.45 -16.98 10.94
C MET A 224 -26.59 -16.40 12.34
N SER A 225 -27.80 -16.00 12.75
CA SER A 225 -28.02 -15.24 14.00
C SER A 225 -28.39 -16.11 15.20
N LYS A 226 -28.48 -17.44 15.02
CA LYS A 226 -28.88 -18.37 16.07
C LYS A 226 -27.66 -19.06 16.67
N LEU A 227 -27.54 -19.01 18.00
CA LEU A 227 -26.67 -19.90 18.76
C LEU A 227 -26.94 -21.35 18.30
N VAL A 228 -25.98 -21.96 17.62
CA VAL A 228 -26.10 -23.32 17.11
C VAL A 228 -26.04 -24.27 18.30
N SER A 229 -27.18 -24.88 18.60
CA SER A 229 -27.31 -25.89 19.67
C SER A 229 -27.39 -27.28 19.05
N GLU A 230 -26.84 -28.28 19.74
CA GLU A 230 -26.98 -29.70 19.37
C GLU A 230 -28.45 -30.20 19.34
N ASN A 231 -29.38 -29.43 19.93
CA ASN A 231 -30.81 -29.69 19.95
C ASN A 231 -31.57 -29.14 18.72
N ALA A 232 -30.88 -28.63 17.70
CA ALA A 232 -31.53 -28.20 16.46
C ALA A 232 -32.02 -29.40 15.62
N SER A 233 -32.99 -29.17 14.71
CA SER A 233 -33.55 -30.24 13.88
C SER A 233 -32.50 -30.87 12.96
N GLU A 234 -32.71 -32.13 12.56
CA GLU A 234 -31.79 -32.87 11.69
C GLU A 234 -31.60 -32.18 10.34
N GLU A 235 -32.68 -31.69 9.73
CA GLU A 235 -32.64 -30.91 8.49
C GLU A 235 -31.83 -29.61 8.66
N PHE A 236 -31.95 -28.94 9.80
CA PHE A 236 -31.19 -27.73 10.09
C PHE A 236 -29.70 -28.03 10.28
N LEU A 237 -29.34 -29.11 10.99
CA LEU A 237 -27.95 -29.51 11.20
C LEU A 237 -27.28 -30.05 9.92
N TYR A 238 -28.04 -30.76 9.09
CA TYR A 238 -27.62 -31.13 7.75
C TYR A 238 -27.40 -29.88 6.88
N SER A 239 -28.33 -28.91 6.93
CA SER A 239 -28.21 -27.62 6.24
C SER A 239 -27.11 -26.72 6.83
N LEU A 240 -26.76 -26.87 8.10
CA LEU A 240 -25.64 -26.20 8.75
C LEU A 240 -24.30 -26.76 8.26
N SER A 241 -24.27 -28.03 7.88
CA SER A 241 -23.14 -28.62 7.16
C SER A 241 -23.03 -28.07 5.72
N ASN A 242 -24.06 -27.34 5.25
CA ASN A 242 -24.14 -26.54 4.04
C ASN A 242 -24.08 -25.03 4.34
N TYR A 243 -23.70 -24.62 5.55
CA TYR A 243 -23.78 -23.23 5.96
C TYR A 243 -22.94 -22.31 5.09
N CYS A 244 -23.51 -21.16 4.74
CA CYS A 244 -22.76 -19.98 4.33
C CYS A 244 -23.53 -18.77 4.85
N GLY A 245 -22.87 -17.63 4.96
CA GLY A 245 -23.50 -16.32 5.01
C GLY A 245 -22.75 -15.43 4.02
N LEU A 246 -23.30 -14.29 3.64
CA LEU A 246 -22.50 -13.32 2.88
C LEU A 246 -21.27 -12.94 3.70
N GLN A 247 -20.08 -13.23 3.18
CA GLN A 247 -18.81 -12.94 3.84
C GLN A 247 -18.33 -11.50 3.54
N GLY A 248 -18.98 -10.83 2.58
CA GLY A 248 -18.59 -9.50 2.09
C GLY A 248 -17.49 -9.57 1.04
N PHE A 249 -17.30 -10.72 0.39
CA PHE A 249 -16.29 -10.94 -0.65
C PHE A 249 -16.93 -10.96 -2.04
N VAL A 250 -16.15 -10.59 -3.07
CA VAL A 250 -16.56 -10.78 -4.47
C VAL A 250 -16.82 -12.27 -4.77
N GLU A 251 -16.07 -13.14 -4.09
CA GLU A 251 -16.16 -14.59 -4.16
C GLU A 251 -17.50 -15.16 -3.65
N ASP A 252 -18.29 -14.41 -2.87
CA ASP A 252 -19.63 -14.81 -2.44
C ASP A 252 -20.57 -15.05 -3.64
N GLN A 253 -20.42 -14.26 -4.71
CA GLN A 253 -21.22 -14.38 -5.93
C GLN A 253 -21.02 -15.73 -6.65
N PHE A 254 -19.92 -16.43 -6.36
CA PHE A 254 -19.55 -17.70 -6.96
C PHE A 254 -19.66 -18.87 -5.98
N GLY A 255 -20.17 -18.63 -4.76
CA GLY A 255 -20.22 -19.63 -3.70
C GLY A 255 -18.87 -20.00 -3.11
N LEU A 256 -17.86 -19.13 -3.28
CA LEU A 256 -16.49 -19.35 -2.80
C LEU A 256 -16.13 -18.50 -1.57
N GLY A 257 -17.09 -17.76 -1.00
CA GLY A 257 -16.89 -16.88 0.14
C GLY A 257 -16.27 -17.57 1.36
N LEU A 258 -16.75 -18.77 1.69
CA LEU A 258 -16.25 -19.53 2.84
C LEU A 258 -14.78 -19.95 2.66
N VAL A 259 -14.40 -20.37 1.44
CA VAL A 259 -13.00 -20.70 1.07
C VAL A 259 -12.13 -19.44 1.13
N ALA A 260 -12.63 -18.31 0.65
CA ALA A 260 -11.93 -17.03 0.72
C ALA A 260 -11.63 -16.63 2.19
N ARG A 261 -12.63 -16.74 3.08
CA ARG A 261 -12.45 -16.51 4.52
C ARG A 261 -11.46 -17.49 5.15
N ALA A 262 -11.62 -18.79 4.89
CA ALA A 262 -10.71 -19.83 5.39
C ALA A 262 -9.26 -19.60 4.94
N THR A 263 -9.07 -19.14 3.70
CA THR A 263 -7.76 -18.78 3.16
C THR A 263 -7.15 -17.60 3.92
N GLU A 264 -7.92 -16.54 4.18
CA GLU A 264 -7.46 -15.36 4.96
C GLU A 264 -7.15 -15.71 6.41
N GLU A 265 -8.02 -16.48 7.08
CA GLU A 265 -7.74 -16.98 8.43
C GLU A 265 -6.49 -17.88 8.44
N GLY A 266 -6.31 -18.68 7.39
CA GLY A 266 -5.14 -19.54 7.19
C GLY A 266 -3.83 -18.77 7.15
N ILE A 267 -3.78 -17.59 6.50
CA ILE A 267 -2.58 -16.73 6.47
C ILE A 267 -2.10 -16.42 7.89
N SER A 268 -3.02 -16.21 8.84
CA SER A 268 -2.66 -15.82 10.21
C SER A 268 -1.97 -16.94 11.01
N ILE A 269 -2.34 -18.20 10.80
CA ILE A 269 -1.87 -19.33 11.62
C ILE A 269 -0.86 -20.25 10.92
N ILE A 270 -0.80 -20.24 9.59
CA ILE A 270 0.07 -21.16 8.85
C ILE A 270 1.54 -20.81 9.05
N ARG A 271 2.44 -21.79 9.20
CA ARG A 271 3.89 -21.52 9.25
C ARG A 271 4.37 -20.95 7.91
N PRO A 272 5.50 -20.21 7.88
CA PRO A 272 6.05 -19.69 6.62
C PRO A 272 6.25 -20.75 5.53
N THR A 273 6.61 -21.97 5.90
CA THR A 273 6.79 -23.12 5.00
C THR A 273 5.54 -23.97 4.83
N GLY A 274 4.44 -23.60 5.48
CA GLY A 274 3.21 -24.37 5.50
C GLY A 274 2.40 -24.23 4.22
N LYS A 275 1.36 -25.07 4.09
CA LYS A 275 0.56 -25.20 2.86
C LYS A 275 -0.92 -25.28 3.13
N LEU A 276 -1.72 -24.71 2.23
CA LEU A 276 -3.15 -24.95 2.17
C LEU A 276 -3.45 -26.01 1.11
N ILE A 277 -4.36 -26.95 1.38
CA ILE A 277 -4.84 -27.90 0.38
C ILE A 277 -6.36 -27.87 0.38
N PHE A 278 -6.96 -27.34 -0.68
CA PHE A 278 -8.42 -27.21 -0.77
C PHE A 278 -9.00 -27.96 -1.96
N ASN A 279 -10.14 -28.59 -1.74
CA ASN A 279 -10.99 -29.15 -2.78
C ASN A 279 -11.97 -28.08 -3.29
N ILE A 280 -11.91 -27.76 -4.58
CA ILE A 280 -12.66 -26.64 -5.18
C ILE A 280 -13.49 -27.12 -6.36
N GLY A 281 -14.79 -26.82 -6.34
CA GLY A 281 -15.70 -27.06 -7.44
C GLY A 281 -15.41 -26.09 -8.60
N GLY A 282 -15.31 -26.65 -9.81
CA GLY A 282 -14.93 -25.94 -11.02
C GLY A 282 -16.06 -25.13 -11.67
N ARG A 283 -17.26 -25.08 -11.08
CA ARG A 283 -18.42 -24.34 -11.65
C ARG A 283 -18.07 -22.88 -12.00
N PRO A 284 -17.39 -22.09 -11.14
CA PRO A 284 -17.03 -20.69 -11.45
C PRO A 284 -15.95 -20.55 -12.54
N GLY A 285 -15.41 -21.66 -13.04
CA GLY A 285 -14.32 -21.68 -13.99
C GLY A 285 -12.94 -21.56 -13.36
N GLN A 286 -11.95 -22.16 -14.03
CA GLN A 286 -10.61 -22.34 -13.47
C GLN A 286 -9.96 -21.01 -13.07
N ALA A 287 -10.06 -19.98 -13.93
CA ALA A 287 -9.47 -18.67 -13.66
C ALA A 287 -10.00 -18.01 -12.38
N VAL A 288 -11.29 -18.16 -12.07
CA VAL A 288 -11.88 -17.61 -10.83
C VAL A 288 -11.39 -18.39 -9.62
N THR A 289 -11.36 -19.73 -9.71
CA THR A 289 -10.91 -20.59 -8.62
C THR A 289 -9.44 -20.37 -8.26
N GLU A 290 -8.56 -20.21 -9.25
CA GLU A 290 -7.15 -19.91 -9.01
C GLU A 290 -6.97 -18.48 -8.49
N ARG A 291 -7.71 -17.51 -9.05
CA ARG A 291 -7.62 -16.11 -8.61
C ARG A 291 -7.96 -15.92 -7.13
N LEU A 292 -8.84 -16.73 -6.55
CA LEU A 292 -9.16 -16.71 -5.12
C LEU A 292 -7.91 -16.78 -4.24
N PHE A 293 -6.97 -17.67 -4.57
CA PHE A 293 -5.74 -17.88 -3.81
C PHE A 293 -4.64 -16.93 -4.25
N SER A 294 -4.45 -16.73 -5.57
CA SER A 294 -3.32 -15.93 -6.07
C SER A 294 -3.44 -14.47 -5.65
N ARG A 295 -4.65 -13.89 -5.66
CA ARG A 295 -4.88 -12.53 -5.17
C ARG A 295 -4.58 -12.33 -3.69
N ARG A 296 -4.57 -13.42 -2.90
CA ARG A 296 -4.23 -13.45 -1.46
C ARG A 296 -2.76 -13.74 -1.20
N GLY A 297 -1.93 -13.77 -2.26
CA GLY A 297 -0.48 -13.94 -2.17
C GLY A 297 -0.01 -15.39 -2.17
N PHE A 298 -0.79 -16.32 -2.73
CA PHE A 298 -0.38 -17.72 -2.85
C PHE A 298 0.15 -18.08 -4.25
N HIS A 299 1.16 -18.94 -4.30
CA HIS A 299 1.45 -19.84 -5.42
C HIS A 299 0.50 -21.02 -5.37
N ILE A 300 -0.01 -21.43 -6.52
CA ILE A 300 -1.01 -22.48 -6.63
C ILE A 300 -0.45 -23.59 -7.50
N LYS A 301 -0.63 -24.83 -7.06
CA LYS A 301 -0.35 -26.02 -7.83
C LYS A 301 -1.58 -26.92 -7.81
N LYS A 302 -2.14 -27.23 -8.97
CA LYS A 302 -3.19 -28.22 -9.10
C LYS A 302 -2.60 -29.61 -8.86
N LEU A 303 -3.01 -30.28 -7.77
CA LEU A 303 -2.55 -31.62 -7.41
C LEU A 303 -3.34 -32.71 -8.15
N TRP A 304 -4.65 -32.49 -8.26
CA TRP A 304 -5.59 -33.45 -8.82
C TRP A 304 -6.79 -32.73 -9.41
N GLN A 305 -7.41 -33.36 -10.42
CA GLN A 305 -8.67 -32.90 -10.98
C GLN A 305 -9.45 -34.09 -11.54
N THR A 306 -10.75 -34.09 -11.31
CA THR A 306 -11.70 -35.04 -11.90
C THR A 306 -12.99 -34.31 -12.31
N ARG A 307 -13.96 -35.03 -12.86
CA ARG A 307 -15.31 -34.53 -13.12
C ARG A 307 -16.32 -35.35 -12.32
N VAL A 308 -17.21 -34.65 -11.62
CA VAL A 308 -18.26 -35.24 -10.80
C VAL A 308 -19.63 -34.84 -11.34
N ASN A 309 -20.61 -35.74 -11.21
CA ASN A 309 -21.97 -35.44 -11.62
C ASN A 309 -22.56 -34.36 -10.71
N GLN A 310 -23.37 -33.47 -11.27
CA GLN A 310 -24.11 -32.52 -10.47
C GLN A 310 -25.17 -33.28 -9.65
N ALA A 311 -25.19 -33.04 -8.34
CA ALA A 311 -26.22 -33.62 -7.48
C ALA A 311 -27.60 -33.11 -7.90
N ALA A 312 -28.59 -34.02 -7.91
CA ALA A 312 -29.92 -33.76 -8.48
C ALA A 312 -30.74 -32.73 -7.69
N ASP A 313 -30.39 -32.51 -6.42
CA ASP A 313 -30.97 -31.55 -5.49
C ASP A 313 -30.36 -30.15 -5.58
N THR A 314 -29.27 -29.97 -6.34
CA THR A 314 -28.62 -28.66 -6.47
C THR A 314 -29.29 -27.81 -7.55
N ASP A 315 -29.98 -26.76 -7.14
CA ASP A 315 -30.53 -25.78 -8.08
C ASP A 315 -29.42 -24.86 -8.65
N ILE A 316 -29.28 -24.85 -9.98
CA ILE A 316 -28.33 -24.01 -10.71
C ILE A 316 -28.98 -22.77 -11.34
N LEU A 317 -30.27 -22.52 -11.09
CA LEU A 317 -30.99 -21.37 -11.66
C LEU A 317 -30.37 -20.03 -11.26
N ALA A 318 -29.86 -19.90 -10.04
CA ALA A 318 -29.15 -18.70 -9.59
C ALA A 318 -27.93 -18.37 -10.49
N LEU A 319 -27.22 -19.40 -10.98
CA LEU A 319 -26.08 -19.23 -11.89
C LEU A 319 -26.51 -18.72 -13.26
N VAL A 320 -27.68 -19.16 -13.74
CA VAL A 320 -28.29 -18.68 -14.98
C VAL A 320 -28.60 -17.19 -14.91
N GLU A 321 -29.12 -16.72 -13.78
CA GLU A 321 -29.41 -15.30 -13.55
C GLU A 321 -28.13 -14.46 -13.52
N ILE A 322 -27.05 -14.96 -12.91
CA ILE A 322 -25.75 -14.30 -12.90
C ILE A 322 -25.19 -14.19 -14.33
N GLU A 323 -25.23 -15.24 -15.15
CA GLU A 323 -24.79 -15.17 -16.56
C GLU A 323 -25.61 -14.20 -17.41
N LYS A 324 -26.86 -13.93 -17.04
CA LYS A 324 -27.71 -12.98 -17.76
C LYS A 324 -27.31 -11.53 -17.50
N ASN A 325 -26.89 -11.25 -16.26
CA ASN A 325 -26.60 -9.89 -15.79
C ASN A 325 -25.10 -9.54 -15.79
N THR A 326 -24.24 -10.52 -16.03
CA THR A 326 -22.77 -10.35 -16.00
C THR A 326 -22.13 -10.88 -17.28
N ARG A 327 -20.84 -10.54 -17.50
CA ARG A 327 -20.03 -11.13 -18.58
C ARG A 327 -19.43 -12.49 -18.21
N HIS A 328 -19.66 -12.97 -16.99
CA HIS A 328 -19.09 -14.21 -16.50
C HIS A 328 -19.75 -15.44 -17.16
N ARG A 329 -18.98 -16.52 -17.32
CA ARG A 329 -19.44 -17.80 -17.87
C ARG A 329 -19.06 -18.91 -16.90
N PHE A 330 -20.05 -19.65 -16.43
CA PHE A 330 -19.81 -20.84 -15.62
C PHE A 330 -19.42 -22.01 -16.51
N GLU A 331 -18.70 -22.98 -15.94
CA GLU A 331 -18.17 -24.15 -16.63
C GLU A 331 -18.90 -25.42 -16.15
N PHE A 332 -19.80 -25.92 -17.01
CA PHE A 332 -20.45 -27.23 -16.88
C PHE A 332 -20.09 -28.13 -18.05
N PHE A 333 -20.38 -29.43 -17.95
CA PHE A 333 -20.12 -30.39 -19.02
C PHE A 333 -21.32 -31.32 -19.19
N MET A 334 -21.58 -31.77 -20.42
CA MET A 334 -22.62 -32.77 -20.71
C MET A 334 -22.10 -34.17 -20.34
N GLY A 335 -22.24 -34.56 -19.08
CA GLY A 335 -21.67 -35.80 -18.52
C GLY A 335 -20.16 -35.73 -18.23
N ARG A 336 -19.59 -36.80 -17.67
CA ARG A 336 -18.19 -36.84 -17.16
C ARG A 336 -17.11 -36.88 -18.26
N VAL A 337 -17.48 -37.28 -19.47
CA VAL A 337 -16.53 -37.50 -20.58
C VAL A 337 -16.45 -36.28 -21.52
N SER A 338 -17.39 -35.34 -21.42
CA SER A 338 -17.36 -34.15 -22.25
C SER A 338 -16.19 -33.23 -21.87
N GLU A 339 -15.45 -32.77 -22.88
CA GLU A 339 -14.31 -31.88 -22.72
C GLU A 339 -14.66 -30.40 -22.94
N GLU A 340 -15.72 -30.13 -23.70
CA GLU A 340 -16.14 -28.76 -24.02
C GLU A 340 -17.05 -28.21 -22.90
N PRO A 341 -16.68 -27.09 -22.26
CA PRO A 341 -17.52 -26.48 -21.24
C PRO A 341 -18.74 -25.82 -21.87
N ILE A 342 -19.90 -26.02 -21.25
CA ILE A 342 -21.17 -25.36 -21.57
C ILE A 342 -21.54 -24.35 -20.47
N SER A 343 -22.24 -23.29 -20.87
CA SER A 343 -22.72 -22.24 -19.96
C SER A 343 -23.79 -22.74 -18.99
N ALA A 344 -23.99 -22.04 -17.86
CA ALA A 344 -25.05 -22.37 -16.91
C ALA A 344 -26.43 -22.42 -17.57
N ARG A 345 -26.71 -21.50 -18.51
CA ARG A 345 -27.97 -21.49 -19.30
C ARG A 345 -28.18 -22.78 -20.08
N THR A 346 -27.14 -23.23 -20.78
CA THR A 346 -27.19 -24.47 -21.57
C THR A 346 -27.32 -25.68 -20.66
N ALA A 347 -26.57 -25.72 -19.55
CA ALA A 347 -26.60 -26.80 -18.57
C ALA A 347 -27.99 -26.95 -17.94
N TRP A 348 -28.61 -25.83 -17.53
CA TRP A 348 -29.96 -25.84 -16.96
C TRP A 348 -31.01 -26.32 -17.97
N ALA A 349 -30.94 -25.85 -19.22
CA ALA A 349 -31.85 -26.31 -20.27
C ALA A 349 -31.68 -27.80 -20.57
N PHE A 350 -30.44 -28.29 -20.63
CA PHE A 350 -30.13 -29.70 -20.87
C PHE A 350 -30.63 -30.59 -19.71
N LEU A 351 -30.40 -30.16 -18.47
CA LEU A 351 -30.90 -30.86 -17.28
C LEU A 351 -32.44 -30.95 -17.27
N LYS A 352 -33.14 -29.86 -17.63
CA LYS A 352 -34.62 -29.87 -17.74
C LYS A 352 -35.14 -30.76 -18.87
N SER A 353 -34.33 -31.03 -19.89
CA SER A 353 -34.64 -32.02 -20.94
C SER A 353 -34.32 -33.47 -20.57
N GLY A 354 -33.87 -33.74 -19.34
CA GLY A 354 -33.50 -35.09 -18.86
C GLY A 354 -32.04 -35.48 -19.13
N GLY A 355 -31.19 -34.53 -19.55
CA GLY A 355 -29.76 -34.75 -19.73
C GLY A 355 -28.98 -34.67 -18.41
N GLU A 356 -27.86 -35.37 -18.32
CA GLU A 356 -26.97 -35.31 -17.16
C GLU A 356 -25.87 -34.26 -17.35
N ILE A 357 -25.62 -33.47 -16.31
CA ILE A 357 -24.54 -32.49 -16.29
C ILE A 357 -23.48 -32.85 -15.24
N SER A 358 -22.24 -32.50 -15.52
CA SER A 358 -21.10 -32.64 -14.62
C SER A 358 -20.35 -31.31 -14.48
N HIS A 359 -19.51 -31.21 -13.46
CA HIS A 359 -18.59 -30.10 -13.28
C HIS A 359 -17.21 -30.63 -12.85
N GLY A 360 -16.17 -29.83 -13.09
CA GLY A 360 -14.82 -30.15 -12.64
C GLY A 360 -14.72 -30.09 -11.11
N LEU A 361 -13.86 -30.90 -10.52
CA LEU A 361 -13.51 -30.83 -9.10
C LEU A 361 -11.99 -30.91 -9.00
N SER A 362 -11.37 -29.88 -8.43
CA SER A 362 -9.91 -29.72 -8.42
C SER A 362 -9.37 -29.59 -7.00
N VAL A 363 -8.27 -30.28 -6.73
CA VAL A 363 -7.53 -30.17 -5.46
C VAL A 363 -6.30 -29.30 -5.70
N TYR A 364 -6.25 -28.17 -5.01
CA TYR A 364 -5.16 -27.19 -5.13
C TYR A 364 -4.26 -27.21 -3.89
N GLU A 365 -2.95 -27.27 -4.09
CA GLU A 365 -1.94 -26.91 -3.09
C GLU A 365 -1.60 -25.42 -3.24
N CYS A 366 -1.68 -24.68 -2.14
CA CYS A 366 -1.38 -23.25 -2.11
C CYS A 366 -0.25 -22.96 -1.11
N ARG A 367 0.79 -22.24 -1.56
CA ARG A 367 1.95 -21.82 -0.75
C ARG A 367 2.10 -20.31 -0.76
N LEU A 368 2.46 -19.69 0.35
CA LEU A 368 2.64 -18.23 0.39
C LEU A 368 3.86 -17.78 -0.43
N ARG A 369 3.68 -16.74 -1.28
CA ARG A 369 4.71 -16.13 -2.16
C ARG A 369 5.89 -15.56 -1.38
N MET A 370 5.60 -14.84 -0.30
CA MET A 370 6.58 -14.24 0.60
C MET A 370 5.97 -14.21 2.00
N PRO A 371 6.08 -15.29 2.78
CA PRO A 371 5.17 -15.52 3.92
C PRO A 371 5.17 -14.40 4.95
N ASN A 372 6.34 -13.85 5.29
CA ASN A 372 6.44 -12.79 6.30
C ASN A 372 5.78 -11.49 5.82
N GLN A 373 6.00 -11.13 4.55
CA GLN A 373 5.46 -9.93 3.91
C GLN A 373 3.94 -10.04 3.75
N VAL A 374 3.44 -11.17 3.23
CA VAL A 374 1.99 -11.41 3.07
C VAL A 374 1.28 -11.42 4.42
N LYS A 375 1.87 -12.04 5.44
CA LYS A 375 1.33 -11.97 6.81
C LYS A 375 1.29 -10.56 7.38
N THR A 376 2.31 -9.74 7.11
CA THR A 376 2.35 -8.34 7.52
C THR A 376 1.22 -7.53 6.88
N ILE A 377 1.02 -7.70 5.57
CA ILE A 377 -0.08 -7.06 4.82
C ILE A 377 -1.44 -7.51 5.37
N SER A 378 -1.63 -8.81 5.58
CA SER A 378 -2.88 -9.36 6.11
C SER A 378 -3.18 -8.83 7.51
N LYS A 379 -2.18 -8.77 8.41
CA LYS A 379 -2.33 -8.20 9.75
C LYS A 379 -2.80 -6.74 9.70
N PHE A 380 -2.15 -5.92 8.86
CA PHE A 380 -2.52 -4.51 8.70
C PHE A 380 -3.98 -4.34 8.27
N LEU A 381 -4.43 -5.11 7.27
CA LEU A 381 -5.82 -5.08 6.79
C LEU A 381 -6.84 -5.62 7.81
N ASN A 382 -6.41 -6.48 8.73
CA ASN A 382 -7.27 -7.04 9.78
C ASN A 382 -7.48 -6.06 10.96
N ASN A 383 -6.64 -5.03 11.10
CA ASN A 383 -6.72 -4.05 12.19
C ASN A 383 -7.69 -2.89 11.85
N GLY A 384 -8.96 -3.21 11.58
CA GLY A 384 -10.04 -2.20 11.44
C GLY A 384 -10.37 -1.77 10.02
N PHE A 385 -9.88 -2.46 8.99
CA PHE A 385 -9.96 -2.03 7.58
C PHE A 385 -10.54 -3.09 6.64
N HIS A 386 -11.65 -3.69 7.08
CA HIS A 386 -12.28 -4.84 6.39
C HIS A 386 -12.72 -4.53 4.95
N ASP A 387 -13.24 -3.32 4.68
CA ASP A 387 -13.71 -2.91 3.34
C ASP A 387 -12.59 -2.88 2.29
N THR A 388 -11.34 -2.68 2.72
CA THR A 388 -10.17 -2.61 1.83
C THR A 388 -9.65 -4.00 1.45
N ARG A 389 -10.06 -5.08 2.14
CA ARG A 389 -9.66 -6.46 1.80
C ARG A 389 -10.06 -6.84 0.39
N GLY A 390 -11.26 -6.41 -0.03
CA GLY A 390 -11.76 -6.65 -1.39
C GLY A 390 -10.92 -6.00 -2.48
N ALA A 391 -10.11 -4.99 -2.15
CA ALA A 391 -9.25 -4.27 -3.08
C ALA A 391 -7.83 -4.87 -3.18
N LEU A 392 -7.42 -5.75 -2.25
CA LEU A 392 -6.13 -6.42 -2.33
C LEU A 392 -6.11 -7.39 -3.51
N ASP A 393 -5.15 -7.20 -4.40
CA ASP A 393 -4.86 -8.11 -5.49
C ASP A 393 -3.34 -8.34 -5.58
N LEU A 394 -2.90 -9.49 -5.07
CA LEU A 394 -1.53 -9.99 -5.14
C LEU A 394 -1.35 -11.06 -6.23
N SER A 395 -2.24 -11.10 -7.23
CA SER A 395 -2.05 -11.95 -8.40
C SER A 395 -1.09 -11.26 -9.37
N PHE A 396 -0.04 -11.96 -9.80
CA PHE A 396 0.98 -11.40 -10.69
C PHE A 396 1.21 -12.36 -11.86
N LYS A 397 1.38 -11.80 -13.05
CA LYS A 397 1.81 -12.57 -14.23
C LYS A 397 3.33 -12.74 -14.28
N ASP A 398 4.05 -11.72 -13.82
CA ASP A 398 5.51 -11.68 -13.74
C ASP A 398 5.93 -11.79 -12.27
N GLU A 399 6.78 -12.76 -11.95
CA GLU A 399 7.30 -12.95 -10.61
C GLU A 399 8.19 -11.78 -10.16
N ALA A 400 8.91 -11.11 -11.07
CA ALA A 400 9.75 -9.96 -10.72
C ALA A 400 8.90 -8.80 -10.15
N VAL A 401 7.71 -8.57 -10.72
CA VAL A 401 6.75 -7.57 -10.21
C VAL A 401 6.22 -7.97 -8.83
N ALA A 402 6.00 -9.26 -8.59
CA ALA A 402 5.59 -9.76 -7.27
C ALA A 402 6.69 -9.57 -6.23
N GLU A 403 7.94 -9.85 -6.61
CA GLU A 403 9.13 -9.71 -5.78
C GLU A 403 9.39 -8.26 -5.36
N GLU A 404 8.94 -7.29 -6.16
CA GLU A 404 9.05 -5.87 -5.84
C GLU A 404 7.83 -5.33 -5.06
N LYS A 405 6.61 -5.65 -5.52
CA LYS A 405 5.38 -5.07 -4.96
C LYS A 405 5.05 -5.61 -3.58
N ILE A 406 5.21 -6.91 -3.33
CA ILE A 406 4.82 -7.53 -2.05
C ILE A 406 5.67 -6.98 -0.89
N PRO A 407 7.00 -6.92 -0.98
CA PRO A 407 7.82 -6.31 0.07
C PRO A 407 7.51 -4.84 0.28
N PHE A 408 7.31 -4.07 -0.79
CA PHE A 408 6.90 -2.67 -0.68
C PHE A 408 5.58 -2.50 0.07
N LEU A 409 4.54 -3.28 -0.26
CA LEU A 409 3.26 -3.22 0.45
C LEU A 409 3.42 -3.59 1.92
N ALA A 410 4.25 -4.58 2.25
CA ALA A 410 4.56 -4.92 3.64
C ALA A 410 5.37 -3.83 4.36
N HIS A 411 6.20 -3.08 3.66
CA HIS A 411 6.90 -1.90 4.19
C HIS A 411 5.94 -0.74 4.42
N LEU A 412 5.02 -0.49 3.47
CA LEU A 412 4.00 0.55 3.53
C LEU A 412 3.00 0.29 4.65
N ALA A 413 2.53 -0.95 4.81
CA ALA A 413 1.67 -1.36 5.92
C ALA A 413 2.28 -1.00 7.28
N ARG A 414 3.54 -1.39 7.52
CA ARG A 414 4.26 -1.06 8.75
C ARG A 414 4.45 0.44 8.91
N GLY A 415 4.88 1.11 7.84
CA GLY A 415 5.08 2.55 7.83
C GLY A 415 3.82 3.31 8.23
N LEU A 416 2.65 2.94 7.68
CA LEU A 416 1.37 3.55 7.98
C LEU A 416 0.82 3.20 9.36
N GLU A 417 1.05 1.98 9.86
CA GLU A 417 0.66 1.55 11.21
C GLU A 417 1.33 2.45 12.25
N ASP A 418 2.63 2.69 12.11
CA ASP A 418 3.44 3.49 13.03
C ASP A 418 3.29 5.02 12.84
N LEU A 419 2.73 5.47 11.70
CA LEU A 419 2.69 6.89 11.33
C LEU A 419 1.61 7.67 12.11
N SER A 420 1.96 8.53 13.05
CA SER A 420 0.96 9.42 13.67
C SER A 420 0.58 10.59 12.74
N TYR A 421 1.54 11.15 12.02
CA TYR A 421 1.39 12.27 11.09
C TYR A 421 2.35 12.11 9.90
N PHE A 422 2.03 12.71 8.74
CA PHE A 422 2.95 12.71 7.61
C PHE A 422 4.12 13.68 7.89
N PRO A 423 5.38 13.22 7.80
CA PRO A 423 6.52 14.05 8.15
C PRO A 423 6.73 15.15 7.11
N HIS A 424 7.11 16.33 7.58
CA HIS A 424 7.61 17.37 6.70
C HIS A 424 8.99 16.97 6.17
N GLU A 425 9.12 16.83 4.85
CA GLU A 425 10.41 16.49 4.25
C GLU A 425 11.20 17.70 3.80
N SER A 426 12.52 17.58 3.82
CA SER A 426 13.42 18.58 3.24
C SER A 426 13.09 18.77 1.76
N PRO A 427 13.13 20.01 1.24
CA PRO A 427 13.00 20.28 -0.19
C PRO A 427 14.02 19.54 -1.07
N ALA A 428 15.14 19.12 -0.47
CA ALA A 428 16.14 18.30 -1.13
C ALA A 428 15.81 16.79 -1.16
N GLY A 429 14.67 16.39 -0.60
CA GLY A 429 14.30 14.99 -0.35
C GLY A 429 14.70 14.50 1.05
N SER A 430 14.02 13.46 1.51
CA SER A 430 14.22 12.90 2.84
C SER A 430 15.68 12.50 3.08
N CYS A 431 16.16 12.75 4.30
CA CYS A 431 17.51 12.36 4.70
C CYS A 431 17.71 10.85 4.53
N ARG A 432 16.69 10.04 4.87
CA ARG A 432 16.72 8.57 4.69
C ARG A 432 16.90 8.19 3.22
N PHE A 433 16.13 8.77 2.30
CA PHE A 433 16.22 8.40 0.88
C PHE A 433 17.54 8.86 0.25
N ARG A 434 18.02 10.07 0.57
CA ARG A 434 19.36 10.53 0.14
C ARG A 434 20.48 9.66 0.69
N ASN A 435 20.37 9.18 1.93
CA ASN A 435 21.31 8.22 2.52
C ASN A 435 21.33 6.89 1.76
N LEU A 436 20.16 6.38 1.36
CA LEU A 436 20.04 5.15 0.59
C LEU A 436 20.67 5.30 -0.80
N ILE A 437 20.41 6.39 -1.53
CA ILE A 437 21.04 6.66 -2.83
C ILE A 437 22.56 6.78 -2.70
N ALA A 438 23.04 7.58 -1.74
CA ALA A 438 24.47 7.73 -1.50
C ALA A 438 25.12 6.39 -1.08
N GLY A 439 24.43 5.59 -0.27
CA GLY A 439 24.85 4.24 0.11
C GLY A 439 24.96 3.30 -1.07
N PHE A 440 23.97 3.30 -1.97
CA PHE A 440 23.97 2.52 -3.20
C PHE A 440 25.16 2.89 -4.10
N MET A 441 25.38 4.19 -4.33
CA MET A 441 26.51 4.67 -5.13
C MET A 441 27.87 4.31 -4.51
N ARG A 442 27.99 4.37 -3.17
CA ARG A 442 29.22 3.96 -2.48
C ARG A 442 29.48 2.47 -2.54
N ILE A 443 28.46 1.64 -2.35
CA ILE A 443 28.63 0.19 -2.20
C ILE A 443 28.73 -0.51 -3.56
N TYR A 444 27.89 -0.15 -4.53
CA TYR A 444 27.81 -0.85 -5.82
C TYR A 444 28.61 -0.19 -6.93
N HIS A 445 28.88 1.12 -6.83
CA HIS A 445 29.62 1.87 -7.84
C HIS A 445 30.94 2.46 -7.32
N HIS A 446 31.27 2.27 -6.04
CA HIS A 446 32.49 2.78 -5.40
C HIS A 446 32.68 4.31 -5.55
N ILE A 447 31.58 5.06 -5.62
CA ILE A 447 31.62 6.52 -5.71
C ILE A 447 31.49 7.09 -4.30
N PRO A 448 32.46 7.89 -3.80
CA PRO A 448 32.50 8.36 -2.40
C PRO A 448 31.50 9.49 -2.11
N LEU A 449 30.22 9.34 -2.49
CA LEU A 449 29.20 10.37 -2.28
C LEU A 449 28.68 10.40 -0.85
N THR A 450 28.27 11.59 -0.42
CA THR A 450 27.51 11.82 0.81
C THR A 450 26.07 12.21 0.47
N PRO A 451 25.10 12.12 1.40
CA PRO A 451 23.74 12.61 1.18
C PRO A 451 23.66 14.09 0.84
N ALA A 452 24.68 14.87 1.24
CA ALA A 452 24.82 16.27 0.90
C ALA A 452 25.14 16.51 -0.58
N SER A 453 25.59 15.48 -1.31
CA SER A 453 25.90 15.53 -2.75
C SER A 453 24.68 15.20 -3.63
N VAL A 454 23.52 14.97 -3.01
CA VAL A 454 22.31 14.47 -3.67
C VAL A 454 21.12 15.38 -3.36
N VAL A 455 20.38 15.76 -4.41
CA VAL A 455 19.08 16.46 -4.30
C VAL A 455 18.03 15.64 -5.05
N ILE A 456 16.88 15.39 -4.42
CA ILE A 456 15.76 14.62 -4.97
C ILE A 456 14.73 15.57 -5.56
N LEU A 457 14.28 15.30 -6.79
CA LEU A 457 13.26 16.07 -7.51
C LEU A 457 12.17 15.15 -8.07
N PRO A 458 10.94 15.66 -8.29
CA PRO A 458 9.81 14.88 -8.79
C PRO A 458 10.08 14.19 -10.14
N SER A 459 10.84 14.83 -11.02
CA SER A 459 11.13 14.30 -12.35
C SER A 459 12.39 14.92 -12.94
N ARG A 460 12.88 14.32 -14.03
CA ARG A 460 14.02 14.88 -14.79
C ARG A 460 13.67 16.23 -15.41
N ALA A 461 12.42 16.38 -15.85
CA ALA A 461 11.92 17.63 -16.42
C ALA A 461 11.97 18.77 -15.40
N VAL A 462 11.52 18.53 -14.16
CA VAL A 462 11.59 19.52 -13.08
C VAL A 462 13.04 19.86 -12.74
N ALA A 463 13.94 18.89 -12.72
CA ALA A 463 15.37 19.13 -12.50
C ALA A 463 15.98 20.04 -13.57
N ILE A 464 15.75 19.74 -14.85
CA ILE A 464 16.29 20.52 -15.97
C ILE A 464 15.68 21.92 -16.01
N GLU A 465 14.36 22.05 -15.84
CA GLU A 465 13.67 23.34 -15.80
C GLU A 465 14.24 24.22 -14.67
N ASN A 466 14.37 23.67 -13.46
CA ASN A 466 14.91 24.42 -12.32
C ASN A 466 16.37 24.86 -12.56
N ILE A 467 17.22 23.99 -13.11
CA ILE A 467 18.62 24.36 -13.44
C ILE A 467 18.65 25.52 -14.45
N LEU A 468 17.84 25.46 -15.52
CA LEU A 468 17.80 26.51 -16.52
C LEU A 468 17.25 27.83 -15.94
N ARG A 469 16.27 27.79 -15.02
CA ARG A 469 15.78 29.00 -14.32
C ARG A 469 16.79 29.57 -13.35
N LEU A 470 17.55 28.73 -12.64
CA LEU A 470 18.57 29.18 -11.69
C LEU A 470 19.65 30.02 -12.36
N TYR A 471 20.09 29.59 -13.54
CA TYR A 471 21.18 30.23 -14.26
C TYR A 471 20.70 31.26 -15.31
N SER A 472 19.46 31.16 -15.79
CA SER A 472 18.89 32.00 -16.85
C SER A 472 19.83 32.19 -18.06
N PRO A 473 20.29 31.11 -18.71
CA PRO A 473 21.31 31.21 -19.77
C PRO A 473 20.76 31.91 -21.02
N ARG A 474 21.58 32.77 -21.63
CA ARG A 474 21.27 33.38 -22.94
C ARG A 474 21.24 32.37 -24.08
N LEU A 475 21.95 31.25 -23.91
CA LEU A 475 21.91 30.11 -24.81
C LEU A 475 22.25 28.83 -24.04
N ALA A 476 21.34 27.87 -24.10
CA ALA A 476 21.54 26.50 -23.65
C ALA A 476 21.39 25.53 -24.83
N LEU A 477 22.25 24.51 -24.86
CA LEU A 477 22.06 23.35 -25.73
C LEU A 477 21.38 22.26 -24.93
N VAL A 478 20.25 21.74 -25.41
CA VAL A 478 19.50 20.68 -24.71
C VAL A 478 19.22 19.53 -25.67
N ASP A 479 19.50 18.30 -25.26
CA ASP A 479 19.13 17.09 -26.02
C ASP A 479 17.66 17.15 -26.47
N ALA A 480 17.42 16.93 -27.76
CA ALA A 480 16.08 16.96 -28.36
C ALA A 480 15.05 16.06 -27.63
N ALA A 481 15.47 14.95 -27.02
CA ALA A 481 14.56 14.09 -26.24
C ALA A 481 14.08 14.75 -24.94
N LEU A 482 14.81 15.75 -24.44
CA LEU A 482 14.55 16.44 -23.17
C LEU A 482 13.84 17.79 -23.38
N THR A 483 13.82 18.35 -24.59
CA THR A 483 13.19 19.66 -24.89
C THR A 483 11.67 19.64 -24.84
N ARG A 484 11.04 18.47 -25.07
CA ARG A 484 9.57 18.33 -25.05
C ARG A 484 8.89 18.80 -23.76
N TRP A 485 9.65 18.83 -22.66
CA TRP A 485 9.19 19.24 -21.34
C TRP A 485 9.64 20.65 -20.96
N LEU A 486 10.21 21.43 -21.88
CA LEU A 486 10.60 22.81 -21.60
C LEU A 486 9.50 23.78 -22.09
N PRO A 487 9.42 24.99 -21.52
CA PRO A 487 8.53 26.03 -22.04
C PRO A 487 8.76 26.23 -23.54
N LYS A 488 7.70 26.13 -24.36
CA LYS A 488 7.78 26.25 -25.82
C LYS A 488 8.48 27.55 -26.26
N LYS A 489 8.28 28.64 -25.51
CA LYS A 489 8.91 29.95 -25.77
C LYS A 489 10.43 29.96 -25.61
N TRP A 490 11.01 29.01 -24.87
CA TRP A 490 12.47 28.88 -24.75
C TRP A 490 13.09 28.22 -25.99
N ILE A 491 12.34 27.36 -26.67
CA ILE A 491 12.84 26.58 -27.81
C ILE A 491 12.78 27.46 -29.05
N THR A 492 13.94 27.94 -29.51
CA THR A 492 14.03 28.86 -30.65
C THR A 492 15.39 28.78 -31.33
N ALA A 493 15.44 29.10 -32.63
CA ALA A 493 16.65 29.04 -33.44
C ALA A 493 17.60 30.25 -33.25
N LEU A 494 17.12 31.36 -32.67
CA LEU A 494 17.89 32.59 -32.48
C LEU A 494 17.58 33.22 -31.11
N PRO A 495 18.60 33.70 -30.37
CA PRO A 495 18.37 34.60 -29.24
C PRO A 495 17.59 35.83 -29.73
N ALA A 496 16.60 36.30 -28.97
CA ALA A 496 15.87 37.51 -29.33
C ALA A 496 16.87 38.64 -29.65
N GLN A 497 16.94 39.04 -30.91
CA GLN A 497 17.73 40.21 -31.31
C GLN A 497 17.17 41.40 -30.53
N ALA A 498 18.01 42.08 -29.76
CA ALA A 498 17.63 43.34 -29.15
C ALA A 498 17.06 44.24 -30.25
N HIS A 499 15.77 44.61 -30.15
CA HIS A 499 15.10 45.51 -31.06
C HIS A 499 15.85 46.86 -31.08
N ILE A 500 16.81 47.01 -31.98
CA ILE A 500 17.32 48.32 -32.39
C ILE A 500 16.35 48.82 -33.46
N GLY A 501 15.39 49.63 -33.01
CA GLY A 501 14.47 50.36 -33.88
C GLY A 501 13.00 50.17 -33.50
N THR A 502 12.51 50.97 -32.55
CA THR A 502 11.71 52.19 -32.81
C THR A 502 11.18 52.70 -31.46
N ASN A 503 11.31 54.00 -31.24
CA ASN A 503 10.95 54.76 -30.04
C ASN A 503 9.70 54.25 -29.28
N SER A 504 9.92 53.61 -28.14
CA SER A 504 9.00 53.64 -27.00
C SER A 504 9.81 53.97 -25.74
N ILE A 505 9.64 55.21 -25.27
CA ILE A 505 10.20 55.69 -24.00
C ILE A 505 9.32 55.10 -22.90
N GLY A 506 9.86 54.15 -22.13
CA GLY A 506 9.27 53.70 -20.85
C GLY A 506 9.07 52.19 -20.68
N SER A 507 10.14 51.42 -20.57
CA SER A 507 10.35 50.41 -19.49
C SER A 507 11.58 49.57 -19.81
N SER A 508 12.66 49.82 -19.08
CA SER A 508 13.89 49.02 -19.12
C SER A 508 13.73 47.75 -18.27
N LYS A 509 12.79 46.84 -18.63
CA LYS A 509 12.78 45.49 -18.06
C LYS A 509 13.81 44.64 -18.81
N SER A 510 14.78 44.09 -18.08
CA SER A 510 15.87 43.28 -18.61
C SER A 510 15.36 42.05 -19.36
N ASN A 511 15.79 41.86 -20.62
CA ASN A 511 15.54 40.65 -21.41
C ASN A 511 16.36 39.45 -20.87
N ASN A 512 15.96 38.88 -19.74
CA ASN A 512 16.44 37.58 -19.22
C ASN A 512 15.69 36.41 -19.89
N SER A 513 15.65 36.36 -21.23
CA SER A 513 14.96 35.28 -21.93
C SER A 513 15.89 34.08 -22.11
N VAL A 514 15.60 32.98 -21.39
CA VAL A 514 16.24 31.68 -21.62
C VAL A 514 16.03 31.24 -23.06
N THR A 515 17.12 30.94 -23.77
CA THR A 515 17.09 30.43 -25.14
C THR A 515 17.65 29.01 -25.16
N VAL A 516 16.90 28.08 -25.72
CA VAL A 516 17.24 26.66 -25.85
C VAL A 516 17.30 26.29 -27.32
N VAL A 517 18.42 25.71 -27.73
CA VAL A 517 18.60 25.08 -29.04
C VAL A 517 18.76 23.57 -28.85
N GLU A 518 18.07 22.80 -29.68
CA GLU A 518 18.14 21.35 -29.62
C GLU A 518 19.54 20.84 -30.00
N ALA A 519 20.03 19.88 -29.23
CA ALA A 519 21.31 19.23 -29.44
C ALA A 519 21.14 17.74 -29.77
N PRO A 520 22.03 17.15 -30.59
CA PRO A 520 22.07 15.71 -30.80
C PRO A 520 22.59 14.97 -29.56
N ARG A 521 22.37 13.66 -29.48
CA ARG A 521 22.88 12.78 -28.41
C ARG A 521 24.35 12.39 -28.54
N ARG A 522 24.90 12.42 -29.76
CA ARG A 522 26.29 11.99 -29.97
C ARG A 522 27.28 13.02 -29.46
N SER A 523 28.23 12.59 -28.64
CA SER A 523 29.18 13.50 -27.99
C SER A 523 30.01 14.33 -28.99
N ASP A 524 30.45 13.73 -30.10
CA ASP A 524 31.25 14.39 -31.14
C ASP A 524 30.49 15.54 -31.82
N LEU A 525 29.19 15.36 -32.08
CA LEU A 525 28.34 16.39 -32.67
C LEU A 525 28.03 17.51 -31.67
N VAL A 526 27.80 17.17 -30.39
CA VAL A 526 27.64 18.19 -29.34
C VAL A 526 28.90 19.05 -29.25
N VAL A 527 30.10 18.46 -29.30
CA VAL A 527 31.37 19.20 -29.31
C VAL A 527 31.48 20.13 -30.52
N GLN A 528 30.99 19.73 -31.69
CA GLN A 528 30.95 20.63 -32.86
C GLN A 528 30.02 21.83 -32.60
N LEU A 529 28.85 21.62 -31.99
CA LEU A 529 27.96 22.71 -31.61
C LEU A 529 28.59 23.62 -30.55
N LEU A 530 29.30 23.07 -29.57
CA LEU A 530 29.98 23.84 -28.53
C LEU A 530 30.99 24.83 -29.12
N LYS A 531 31.80 24.37 -30.08
CA LYS A 531 32.81 25.19 -30.76
C LYS A 531 32.21 26.38 -31.51
N ASN A 532 31.02 26.19 -32.12
CA ASN A 532 30.40 27.20 -32.99
C ASN A 532 29.42 28.10 -32.26
N LEU A 533 28.62 27.56 -31.34
CA LEU A 533 27.52 28.26 -30.68
C LEU A 533 27.90 28.83 -29.31
N LYS A 534 28.95 28.30 -28.67
CA LYS A 534 29.45 28.73 -27.36
C LYS A 534 28.32 28.95 -26.32
N PRO A 535 27.49 27.92 -26.06
CA PRO A 535 26.41 28.02 -25.07
C PRO A 535 26.97 28.20 -23.67
N GLN A 536 26.15 28.70 -22.75
CA GLN A 536 26.51 28.81 -21.33
C GLN A 536 26.19 27.53 -20.56
N ILE A 537 25.21 26.76 -21.04
CA ILE A 537 24.75 25.50 -20.44
C ILE A 537 24.56 24.44 -21.53
N VAL A 538 24.94 23.21 -21.22
CA VAL A 538 24.70 22.02 -22.03
C VAL A 538 23.97 20.99 -21.18
N VAL A 539 22.76 20.60 -21.59
CA VAL A 539 22.00 19.50 -21.02
C VAL A 539 21.95 18.38 -22.06
N THR A 540 22.61 17.26 -21.81
CA THR A 540 22.68 16.20 -22.83
C THR A 540 22.67 14.80 -22.23
N SER A 541 22.36 13.80 -23.03
CA SER A 541 22.61 12.40 -22.73
C SER A 541 23.67 11.85 -23.68
N LEU A 542 24.13 10.61 -23.44
CA LEU A 542 25.07 9.93 -24.35
C LEU A 542 24.32 8.88 -25.16
N ALA A 543 24.87 8.51 -26.32
CA ALA A 543 24.39 7.33 -27.04
C ALA A 543 24.77 6.03 -26.30
N ASP A 544 23.98 4.96 -26.49
CA ASP A 544 24.14 3.68 -25.77
C ASP A 544 25.58 3.12 -25.78
N TYR A 545 26.27 3.22 -26.91
CA TYR A 545 27.64 2.72 -27.06
C TYR A 545 28.68 3.65 -26.40
N GLU A 546 28.40 4.96 -26.32
CA GLU A 546 29.25 5.95 -25.67
C GLU A 546 29.16 5.86 -24.14
N MET A 547 28.03 5.38 -23.61
CA MET A 547 27.82 5.20 -22.17
C MET A 547 28.63 4.03 -21.59
N ARG A 548 29.28 3.19 -22.41
CA ARG A 548 30.04 2.01 -21.91
C ARG A 548 31.43 2.35 -21.37
N THR A 549 32.00 3.49 -21.73
CA THR A 549 33.35 3.93 -21.31
C THR A 549 33.34 5.40 -20.92
N SER A 550 34.31 5.86 -20.12
CA SER A 550 34.38 7.26 -19.68
C SER A 550 34.74 8.25 -20.79
N THR A 551 35.27 7.78 -21.93
CA THR A 551 35.83 8.60 -23.02
C THR A 551 34.90 9.72 -23.50
N ALA A 552 33.63 9.41 -23.76
CA ALA A 552 32.67 10.40 -24.26
C ALA A 552 32.29 11.43 -23.18
N PHE A 553 32.21 10.99 -21.93
CA PHE A 553 31.97 11.88 -20.80
C PHE A 553 33.15 12.83 -20.58
N GLU A 554 34.38 12.31 -20.58
CA GLU A 554 35.60 13.11 -20.49
C GLU A 554 35.72 14.12 -21.65
N LEU A 555 35.38 13.70 -22.87
CA LEU A 555 35.35 14.58 -24.04
C LEU A 555 34.40 15.77 -23.81
N LEU A 556 33.18 15.51 -23.32
CA LEU A 556 32.21 16.57 -23.03
C LEU A 556 32.68 17.47 -21.88
N LEU A 557 33.23 16.90 -20.80
CA LEU A 557 33.76 17.66 -19.66
C LEU A 557 34.83 18.66 -20.10
N ASN A 558 35.77 18.21 -20.94
CA ASN A 558 36.86 19.03 -21.46
C ASN A 558 36.35 20.08 -22.45
N ALA A 559 35.42 19.70 -23.34
CA ALA A 559 34.86 20.61 -24.32
C ALA A 559 34.05 21.75 -23.67
N THR A 560 33.23 21.44 -22.67
CA THR A 560 32.45 22.46 -21.95
C THR A 560 33.35 23.35 -21.10
N ALA A 561 34.35 22.80 -20.42
CA ALA A 561 35.35 23.57 -19.69
C ALA A 561 36.07 24.58 -20.61
N SER A 562 36.48 24.15 -21.81
CA SER A 562 37.24 25.00 -22.76
C SER A 562 36.50 26.27 -23.24
N ILE A 563 35.18 26.32 -23.07
CA ILE A 563 34.35 27.47 -23.46
C ILE A 563 33.64 28.13 -22.26
N GLY A 564 33.93 27.70 -21.03
CA GLY A 564 33.26 28.19 -19.81
C GLY A 564 31.78 27.79 -19.71
N ALA A 565 31.37 26.67 -20.32
CA ALA A 565 30.00 26.16 -20.26
C ALA A 565 29.81 25.16 -19.12
N ARG A 566 28.62 25.13 -18.50
CA ARG A 566 28.24 24.09 -17.54
C ARG A 566 27.68 22.85 -18.25
N LEU A 567 28.06 21.66 -17.79
CA LEU A 567 27.56 20.38 -18.29
C LEU A 567 26.55 19.76 -17.32
N ILE A 568 25.38 19.42 -17.82
CA ILE A 568 24.38 18.63 -17.13
C ILE A 568 24.14 17.37 -17.96
N LEU A 569 24.48 16.23 -17.38
CA LEU A 569 24.39 14.95 -18.07
C LEU A 569 23.20 14.13 -17.54
N ASP A 570 22.25 13.79 -18.41
CA ASP A 570 21.17 12.86 -18.09
C ASP A 570 21.59 11.42 -18.37
N MET A 571 21.74 10.60 -17.33
CA MET A 571 22.09 9.17 -17.45
C MET A 571 20.94 8.23 -17.08
N SER A 572 19.72 8.77 -16.99
CA SER A 572 18.54 8.08 -16.48
C SER A 572 18.19 6.77 -17.18
N GLU A 573 18.38 6.69 -18.51
CA GLU A 573 18.12 5.47 -19.29
C GLU A 573 19.10 4.33 -18.92
N TYR A 574 20.25 4.67 -18.35
CA TYR A 574 21.38 3.78 -18.09
C TYR A 574 21.60 3.49 -16.60
N LEU A 575 20.73 4.00 -15.72
CA LEU A 575 20.75 3.61 -14.32
C LEU A 575 20.07 2.24 -14.16
N GLU A 576 20.71 1.35 -13.41
CA GLU A 576 20.21 0.02 -13.10
C GLU A 576 20.28 -0.21 -11.60
N LEU A 577 19.12 -0.46 -10.99
CA LEU A 577 19.03 -0.83 -9.57
C LEU A 577 19.22 -2.35 -9.46
N SER A 578 20.48 -2.77 -9.38
CA SER A 578 20.88 -4.18 -9.34
C SER A 578 22.03 -4.38 -8.37
N SER A 579 22.14 -5.59 -7.82
CA SER A 579 23.31 -6.01 -7.04
C SER A 579 24.54 -6.28 -7.92
N LEU A 580 24.35 -6.40 -9.23
CA LEU A 580 25.39 -6.49 -10.25
C LEU A 580 25.02 -5.55 -11.42
N PRO A 581 25.19 -4.22 -11.25
CA PRO A 581 24.82 -3.26 -12.27
C PRO A 581 25.73 -3.37 -13.51
N GLY A 582 25.18 -3.08 -14.70
CA GLY A 582 25.94 -3.05 -15.94
C GLY A 582 27.04 -1.99 -15.99
N THR A 583 27.87 -2.04 -17.05
CA THR A 583 28.95 -1.07 -17.27
C THR A 583 28.39 0.32 -17.59
N ASN A 584 28.84 1.34 -16.83
CA ASN A 584 28.49 2.74 -17.07
C ASN A 584 29.76 3.61 -16.95
N GLY A 585 30.16 4.22 -18.06
CA GLY A 585 31.37 5.01 -18.20
C GLY A 585 31.38 6.30 -17.37
N VAL A 586 30.21 6.88 -17.13
CA VAL A 586 30.06 8.06 -16.25
C VAL A 586 30.33 7.65 -14.81
N LEU A 587 29.70 6.57 -14.35
CA LEU A 587 29.91 6.06 -12.99
C LEU A 587 31.35 5.56 -12.78
N GLN A 588 31.96 4.94 -13.80
CA GLN A 588 33.37 4.52 -13.79
C GLN A 588 34.33 5.72 -13.66
N TYR A 589 34.04 6.83 -14.34
CA TYR A 589 34.81 8.06 -14.16
C TYR A 589 34.68 8.57 -12.71
N LEU A 590 33.46 8.62 -12.17
CA LEU A 590 33.17 9.16 -10.84
C LEU A 590 33.73 8.32 -9.67
N SER A 591 33.96 7.02 -9.88
CA SER A 591 34.60 6.17 -8.86
C SER A 591 36.08 6.48 -8.67
N SER A 592 36.75 7.02 -9.71
CA SER A 592 38.18 7.31 -9.71
C SER A 592 38.51 8.80 -9.66
N HIS A 593 37.57 9.68 -9.98
CA HIS A 593 37.80 11.12 -10.10
C HIS A 593 36.73 11.94 -9.35
N PRO A 594 37.08 13.14 -8.83
CA PRO A 594 36.09 14.12 -8.41
C PRO A 594 35.30 14.67 -9.59
N MET A 595 34.00 14.87 -9.37
CA MET A 595 33.16 15.55 -10.35
C MET A 595 33.59 17.03 -10.43
N PRO A 596 33.91 17.55 -11.62
CA PRO A 596 34.19 18.98 -11.78
C PRO A 596 33.00 19.85 -11.37
N LEU A 597 33.24 21.05 -10.82
CA LEU A 597 32.17 21.93 -10.30
C LEU A 597 31.24 22.49 -11.38
N HIS A 598 31.66 22.48 -12.65
CA HIS A 598 30.82 22.85 -13.79
C HIS A 598 29.98 21.69 -14.32
N ALA A 599 30.16 20.47 -13.79
CA ALA A 599 29.46 19.26 -14.20
C ALA A 599 28.43 18.81 -13.16
N THR A 600 27.33 18.23 -13.62
CA THR A 600 26.26 17.69 -12.79
C THR A 600 25.60 16.51 -13.51
N VAL A 601 25.19 15.48 -12.76
CA VAL A 601 24.56 14.29 -13.31
C VAL A 601 23.11 14.18 -12.82
N ILE A 602 22.19 13.90 -13.74
CA ILE A 602 20.77 13.65 -13.47
C ILE A 602 20.49 12.15 -13.65
N CYS A 603 19.79 11.59 -12.66
CA CYS A 603 19.38 10.19 -12.61
C CYS A 603 17.89 10.09 -12.29
N GLY A 604 17.08 9.79 -13.29
CA GLY A 604 15.66 9.45 -13.20
C GLY A 604 15.45 7.96 -13.02
N LEU A 605 14.51 7.59 -12.15
CA LEU A 605 14.11 6.22 -11.89
C LEU A 605 12.98 5.84 -12.87
N LEU A 606 13.37 5.47 -14.10
CA LEU A 606 12.44 5.34 -15.24
C LEU A 606 11.95 3.90 -15.51
N LYS A 607 12.61 2.90 -14.94
CA LYS A 607 12.40 1.47 -15.27
C LYS A 607 11.34 0.80 -14.39
N ASN A 608 10.42 1.58 -13.83
CA ASN A 608 9.39 1.08 -12.91
C ASN A 608 8.28 0.34 -13.65
N GLN A 609 8.14 -0.97 -13.41
CA GLN A 609 7.10 -1.81 -14.00
C GLN A 609 5.88 -1.99 -13.08
N VAL A 610 6.04 -1.73 -11.77
CA VAL A 610 4.96 -1.88 -10.79
C VAL A 610 4.01 -0.68 -10.83
N TYR A 611 4.58 0.53 -10.93
CA TYR A 611 3.90 1.82 -10.92
C TYR A 611 4.49 2.71 -12.01
N SER A 612 4.08 2.47 -13.27
CA SER A 612 4.73 3.05 -14.46
C SER A 612 4.61 4.57 -14.59
N ASP A 613 3.63 5.20 -13.94
CA ASP A 613 3.46 6.64 -13.88
C ASP A 613 4.17 7.29 -12.66
N LEU A 614 4.86 6.50 -11.83
CA LEU A 614 5.61 6.98 -10.66
C LEU A 614 7.03 7.39 -11.06
N GLU A 615 7.25 8.68 -11.24
CA GLU A 615 8.58 9.25 -11.53
C GLU A 615 9.22 9.84 -10.25
N VAL A 616 10.54 9.65 -10.13
CA VAL A 616 11.43 10.37 -9.21
C VAL A 616 12.77 10.54 -9.93
N ALA A 617 13.40 11.70 -9.75
CA ALA A 617 14.77 11.93 -10.18
C ALA A 617 15.66 12.38 -9.03
N PHE A 618 16.96 12.14 -9.15
CA PHE A 618 17.94 12.71 -8.25
C PHE A 618 19.11 13.30 -9.04
N VAL A 619 19.65 14.38 -8.50
CA VAL A 619 20.81 15.10 -9.03
C VAL A 619 22.01 14.75 -8.17
N MET A 620 23.12 14.41 -8.81
CA MET A 620 24.43 14.23 -8.17
C MET A 620 25.37 15.35 -8.64
N SER A 621 25.97 16.06 -7.69
CA SER A 621 26.97 17.09 -7.97
C SER A 621 27.98 17.21 -6.84
N GLU A 622 29.18 17.70 -7.16
CA GLU A 622 30.13 18.18 -6.16
C GLU A 622 30.06 19.71 -5.96
N ASN A 623 29.17 20.41 -6.69
CA ASN A 623 28.94 21.84 -6.54
C ASN A 623 27.90 22.12 -5.44
N ARG A 624 28.38 22.55 -4.27
CA ARG A 624 27.54 22.86 -3.11
C ARG A 624 26.55 23.98 -3.37
N THR A 625 27.02 25.04 -4.02
CA THR A 625 26.23 26.25 -4.30
C THR A 625 25.02 25.91 -5.18
N LEU A 626 25.21 25.07 -6.20
CA LEU A 626 24.12 24.55 -7.04
C LEU A 626 23.15 23.66 -6.27
N LEU A 627 23.64 22.71 -5.46
CA LEU A 627 22.77 21.80 -4.71
C LEU A 627 21.88 22.55 -3.70
N ASN A 628 22.44 23.54 -2.99
CA ASN A 628 21.68 24.41 -2.10
C ASN A 628 20.65 25.25 -2.88
N ALA A 629 21.03 25.79 -4.04
CA ALA A 629 20.12 26.56 -4.89
C ALA A 629 18.98 25.70 -5.45
N LEU A 630 19.25 24.45 -5.84
CA LEU A 630 18.22 23.50 -6.30
C LEU A 630 17.25 23.13 -5.18
N ALA A 631 17.75 22.87 -3.96
CA ALA A 631 16.90 22.62 -2.82
C ALA A 631 15.98 23.82 -2.52
N LYS A 632 16.53 25.04 -2.55
CA LYS A 632 15.75 26.27 -2.35
C LYS A 632 14.75 26.52 -3.49
N ALA A 633 15.13 26.28 -4.74
CA ALA A 633 14.22 26.40 -5.87
C ALA A 633 13.06 25.41 -5.76
N GLY A 634 13.34 24.16 -5.37
CA GLY A 634 12.33 23.16 -5.07
C GLY A 634 11.39 23.57 -3.93
N ASP A 635 11.89 24.33 -2.95
CA ASP A 635 11.04 24.88 -1.89
C ASP A 635 10.12 26.01 -2.39
N VAL A 636 10.68 26.97 -3.13
CA VAL A 636 9.92 28.10 -3.71
C VAL A 636 8.81 27.60 -4.61
N THR A 637 9.13 26.74 -5.58
CA THR A 637 8.13 26.22 -6.52
C THR A 637 7.30 25.09 -5.90
N TYR A 638 7.56 24.72 -4.64
CA TYR A 638 7.03 23.53 -3.96
C TYR A 638 7.16 22.26 -4.83
N GLY A 639 8.23 22.19 -5.62
CA GLY A 639 8.62 21.05 -6.44
C GLY A 639 9.27 19.96 -5.59
N ARG A 640 8.73 19.71 -4.39
CA ARG A 640 9.20 18.67 -3.48
C ARG A 640 8.73 17.32 -3.99
N THR A 641 9.54 16.30 -3.81
CA THR A 641 9.18 14.95 -4.24
C THR A 641 8.21 14.33 -3.23
N ALA A 642 7.09 13.77 -3.71
CA ALA A 642 6.11 13.13 -2.85
C ALA A 642 6.74 12.04 -1.95
N ILE A 643 6.38 12.05 -0.67
CA ILE A 643 6.89 11.11 0.35
C ILE A 643 6.63 9.67 -0.08
N SER A 644 5.45 9.38 -0.61
CA SER A 644 5.07 8.04 -1.07
C SER A 644 5.99 7.54 -2.18
N SER A 645 6.40 8.41 -3.11
CA SER A 645 7.34 8.07 -4.20
C SER A 645 8.73 7.76 -3.65
N GLN A 646 9.21 8.56 -2.70
CA GLN A 646 10.49 8.31 -2.02
C GLN A 646 10.44 7.05 -1.14
N PHE A 647 9.28 6.75 -0.55
CA PHE A 647 9.07 5.56 0.27
C PHE A 647 9.14 4.28 -0.57
N TYR A 648 8.54 4.30 -1.76
CA TYR A 648 8.61 3.21 -2.74
C TYR A 648 10.05 2.92 -3.17
N TYR A 649 10.72 3.90 -3.79
CA TYR A 649 12.09 3.71 -4.24
C TYR A 649 13.06 3.48 -3.08
N GLY A 650 12.79 4.10 -1.92
CA GLY A 650 13.53 3.87 -0.69
C GLY A 650 13.45 2.42 -0.20
N CYS A 651 12.32 1.74 -0.39
CA CYS A 651 12.20 0.31 -0.13
C CYS A 651 13.17 -0.49 -1.00
N LEU A 652 13.23 -0.19 -2.30
CA LEU A 652 14.10 -0.88 -3.26
C LEU A 652 15.58 -0.70 -2.93
N PHE A 653 16.02 0.55 -2.71
CA PHE A 653 17.40 0.80 -2.31
C PHE A 653 17.72 0.15 -0.96
N HIS A 654 16.79 0.19 -0.01
CA HIS A 654 16.99 -0.45 1.28
C HIS A 654 17.17 -1.96 1.14
N GLU A 655 16.35 -2.64 0.34
CA GLU A 655 16.49 -4.08 0.09
C GLU A 655 17.85 -4.42 -0.51
N LEU A 656 18.30 -3.65 -1.51
CA LEU A 656 19.64 -3.79 -2.10
C LEU A 656 20.78 -3.56 -1.09
N LEU A 657 20.55 -2.79 -0.03
CA LEU A 657 21.58 -2.43 0.95
C LEU A 657 21.52 -3.25 2.25
N SER A 658 20.37 -3.80 2.59
CA SER A 658 20.06 -4.34 3.93
C SER A 658 20.87 -5.58 4.34
N PHE A 659 21.40 -6.33 3.37
CA PHE A 659 22.18 -7.54 3.60
C PHE A 659 23.70 -7.31 3.58
N GLN A 660 24.15 -6.07 3.36
CA GLN A 660 25.58 -5.74 3.30
C GLN A 660 26.17 -5.60 4.71
N LEU A 661 27.32 -6.23 4.94
CA LEU A 661 28.04 -6.13 6.21
C LEU A 661 28.76 -4.76 6.29
N PRO A 662 28.48 -3.92 7.30
CA PRO A 662 29.05 -2.57 7.41
C PRO A 662 30.59 -2.55 7.42
N GLU A 663 31.22 -3.55 8.04
CA GLU A 663 32.68 -3.65 8.18
C GLU A 663 33.41 -3.93 6.88
N ARG A 664 32.73 -4.47 5.85
CA ARG A 664 33.34 -4.83 4.58
C ARG A 664 33.57 -3.63 3.66
N HIS A 665 32.92 -2.49 3.97
CA HIS A 665 32.80 -1.34 3.08
C HIS A 665 33.11 -0.03 3.83
N THR A 666 34.32 0.08 4.42
CA THR A 666 34.85 1.38 4.86
C THR A 666 35.28 2.19 3.64
N ASN A 667 34.31 2.86 3.02
CA ASN A 667 34.54 3.69 1.85
C ASN A 667 34.74 5.14 2.27
N GLU A 668 35.71 5.81 1.65
CA GLU A 668 35.92 7.25 1.81
C GLU A 668 34.64 8.01 1.45
N GLN A 669 34.43 9.14 2.12
CA GLN A 669 33.32 10.04 1.85
C GLN A 669 33.86 11.40 1.42
N ARG A 670 33.33 11.90 0.31
CA ARG A 670 33.71 13.19 -0.28
C ARG A 670 32.53 14.15 -0.13
N LEU A 671 32.84 15.33 0.40
CA LEU A 671 31.86 16.41 0.57
C LEU A 671 31.81 17.30 -0.69
N PRO A 672 30.64 17.86 -1.03
CA PRO A 672 30.54 18.89 -2.05
C PRO A 672 31.31 20.15 -1.63
N ARG A 673 31.85 20.87 -2.60
CA ARG A 673 32.67 22.08 -2.43
C ARG A 673 31.89 23.33 -2.81
N GLU A 674 32.13 24.43 -2.11
CA GLU A 674 31.58 25.74 -2.49
C GLU A 674 32.22 26.23 -3.79
N GLU A 675 31.42 26.91 -4.61
CA GLU A 675 31.90 27.51 -5.84
C GLU A 675 32.50 28.90 -5.55
N GLU A 676 33.80 29.04 -5.80
CA GLU A 676 34.47 30.35 -5.82
C GLU A 676 34.18 31.10 -7.13
N ALA A 677 34.66 32.34 -7.26
CA ALA A 677 34.51 33.10 -8.50
C ALA A 677 35.02 32.29 -9.71
N SER A 678 34.12 31.93 -10.61
CA SER A 678 34.39 31.01 -11.72
C SER A 678 34.10 31.66 -13.07
N GLU A 679 34.69 31.12 -14.14
CA GLU A 679 34.46 31.53 -15.53
C GLU A 679 33.09 31.08 -16.06
N TYR A 680 32.39 30.22 -15.31
CA TYR A 680 31.09 29.66 -15.67
C TYR A 680 29.96 30.62 -15.30
N ILE A 681 28.81 30.52 -15.99
CA ILE A 681 27.62 31.30 -15.66
C ILE A 681 27.25 31.13 -14.17
N SER A 682 27.10 32.23 -13.43
CA SER A 682 26.66 32.19 -12.03
C SER A 682 25.13 32.10 -11.95
N ILE A 683 24.61 31.71 -10.78
CA ILE A 683 23.17 31.86 -10.49
C ILE A 683 22.77 33.32 -10.76
N SER A 684 21.65 33.51 -11.45
CA SER A 684 21.21 34.83 -11.86
C SER A 684 20.92 35.71 -10.64
N ARG A 685 21.15 37.02 -10.74
CA ARG A 685 20.93 37.94 -9.60
C ARG A 685 19.46 37.96 -9.16
N SER A 686 18.53 38.01 -10.11
CA SER A 686 17.09 37.96 -9.84
C SER A 686 16.70 36.68 -9.11
N THR A 687 17.25 35.54 -9.55
CA THR A 687 17.03 34.26 -8.87
C THR A 687 17.66 34.23 -7.48
N ALA A 688 18.90 34.70 -7.32
CA ALA A 688 19.57 34.73 -6.02
C ALA A 688 18.79 35.59 -4.99
N GLU A 689 18.27 36.75 -5.41
CA GLU A 689 17.41 37.61 -4.61
C GLU A 689 16.04 36.97 -4.29
N ALA A 690 15.48 36.17 -5.21
CA ALA A 690 14.27 35.39 -4.92
C ALA A 690 14.53 34.27 -3.90
N LEU A 691 15.66 33.56 -4.03
CA LEU A 691 16.04 32.45 -3.15
C LEU A 691 16.56 32.91 -1.77
N SER A 692 16.97 34.18 -1.61
CA SER A 692 17.36 34.70 -0.30
C SER A 692 16.19 34.84 0.66
N GLY A 693 14.94 34.90 0.14
CA GLY A 693 13.72 34.87 0.95
C GLY A 693 13.33 33.47 1.44
N VAL A 694 14.02 32.41 0.99
CA VAL A 694 13.76 31.03 1.42
C VAL A 694 14.52 30.75 2.72
N GLU A 695 13.76 30.60 3.79
CA GLU A 695 14.28 30.33 5.13
C GLU A 695 14.57 28.83 5.33
N ASN A 696 15.61 28.50 6.12
CA ASN A 696 15.86 27.16 6.69
C ASN A 696 16.09 25.97 5.72
N VAL A 697 16.41 26.23 4.46
CA VAL A 697 16.92 25.21 3.54
C VAL A 697 18.44 25.27 3.48
N ASN A 698 19.11 24.44 4.29
CA ASN A 698 20.55 24.26 4.26
C ASN A 698 20.90 22.76 4.37
N LEU A 699 21.66 22.24 3.39
CA LEU A 699 22.03 20.83 3.33
C LEU A 699 23.03 20.40 4.42
N ASP A 700 23.75 21.33 5.05
CA ASP A 700 24.80 21.06 6.04
C ASP A 700 24.42 21.35 7.49
N GLN A 701 23.38 22.15 7.72
CA GLN A 701 22.98 22.52 9.07
C GLN A 701 22.08 21.44 9.66
N ARG A 702 22.35 21.09 10.91
CA ARG A 702 21.41 20.30 11.69
C ARG A 702 20.11 21.11 11.76
N PRO A 703 18.95 20.55 11.35
CA PRO A 703 17.70 21.28 11.46
C PRO A 703 17.44 21.61 12.94
N PRO A 704 16.76 22.73 13.23
CA PRO A 704 16.37 23.10 14.59
C PRO A 704 15.58 21.96 15.24
N THR A 705 15.70 21.78 16.56
CA THR A 705 14.92 20.74 17.24
C THR A 705 13.47 21.16 17.50
N ILE A 706 13.18 22.47 17.51
CA ILE A 706 11.84 23.02 17.72
C ILE A 706 11.47 23.94 16.54
N CYS A 707 10.55 23.51 15.69
CA CYS A 707 10.17 24.24 14.48
C CYS A 707 8.68 24.61 14.46
N MET A 708 8.38 25.91 14.28
CA MET A 708 7.04 26.47 14.09
C MET A 708 6.91 27.25 12.78
N ASP A 709 7.81 27.03 11.85
CA ASP A 709 7.99 27.75 10.59
C ASP A 709 7.50 26.97 9.36
N PHE A 710 7.14 25.69 9.52
CA PHE A 710 6.60 24.84 8.47
C PHE A 710 5.16 25.23 8.08
N ASP A 711 4.84 25.02 6.80
CA ASP A 711 3.51 25.30 6.22
C ASP A 711 2.69 23.99 6.02
N GLU A 712 2.86 23.02 6.92
CA GLU A 712 2.17 21.72 6.86
C GLU A 712 1.52 21.34 8.20
N ASN A 713 0.49 20.51 8.14
CA ASN A 713 -0.25 20.04 9.30
C ASN A 713 0.35 18.73 9.83
N LEU A 714 0.94 18.78 11.03
CA LEU A 714 1.53 17.63 11.72
C LEU A 714 0.59 17.03 12.79
N LEU A 715 -0.70 17.35 12.75
CA LEU A 715 -1.70 16.71 13.59
C LEU A 715 -1.95 15.26 13.16
N GLN A 716 -2.56 14.49 14.07
CA GLN A 716 -2.84 13.07 13.87
C GLN A 716 -3.66 12.81 12.59
N VAL A 717 -3.16 11.93 11.73
CA VAL A 717 -3.80 11.56 10.48
C VAL A 717 -4.96 10.57 10.74
N PRO A 718 -6.18 10.84 10.22
CA PRO A 718 -7.30 9.90 10.32
C PRO A 718 -6.97 8.54 9.70
N ALA A 719 -7.50 7.46 10.26
CA ALA A 719 -7.20 6.11 9.79
C ALA A 719 -7.67 5.92 8.34
N ALA A 720 -8.80 6.53 7.97
CA ALA A 720 -9.33 6.55 6.61
C ALA A 720 -8.30 6.99 5.54
N VAL A 721 -7.45 7.96 5.87
CA VAL A 721 -6.41 8.47 4.95
C VAL A 721 -5.34 7.41 4.75
N LYS A 722 -4.84 6.80 5.83
CA LYS A 722 -3.82 5.74 5.77
C LYS A 722 -4.30 4.56 4.92
N VAL A 723 -5.53 4.14 5.13
CA VAL A 723 -6.16 3.03 4.42
C VAL A 723 -6.32 3.32 2.94
N SER A 724 -6.81 4.53 2.62
CA SER A 724 -7.00 4.94 1.23
C SER A 724 -5.66 5.00 0.48
N VAL A 725 -4.59 5.43 1.14
CA VAL A 725 -3.22 5.39 0.59
C VAL A 725 -2.78 3.95 0.35
N PHE A 726 -2.89 3.07 1.36
CA PHE A 726 -2.53 1.66 1.23
C PHE A 726 -3.29 0.98 0.08
N GLU A 727 -4.60 1.18 0.01
CA GLU A 727 -5.47 0.61 -1.01
C GLU A 727 -5.08 1.06 -2.41
N GLY A 728 -4.78 2.34 -2.60
CA GLY A 728 -4.29 2.86 -3.87
C GLY A 728 -3.08 2.06 -4.37
N PHE A 729 -2.10 1.81 -3.50
CA PHE A 729 -0.92 1.02 -3.85
C PHE A 729 -1.18 -0.48 -3.99
N ALA A 730 -2.13 -1.04 -3.23
CA ALA A 730 -2.45 -2.46 -3.22
C ALA A 730 -3.18 -2.91 -4.50
N ARG A 731 -4.04 -2.06 -5.07
CA ARG A 731 -4.83 -2.37 -6.27
C ARG A 731 -3.95 -2.63 -7.50
N GLN A 732 -4.50 -3.37 -8.45
CA GLN A 732 -3.89 -3.67 -9.75
C GLN A 732 -4.84 -3.33 -10.89
N ASN A 733 -4.27 -3.02 -12.06
CA ASN A 733 -5.00 -2.75 -13.30
C ASN A 733 -6.10 -1.69 -13.14
N ILE A 734 -5.81 -0.62 -12.38
CA ILE A 734 -6.77 0.47 -12.16
C ILE A 734 -6.93 1.24 -13.48
N SER A 735 -8.17 1.42 -13.92
CA SER A 735 -8.48 2.19 -15.13
C SER A 735 -8.32 3.69 -14.91
N ASP A 736 -8.15 4.46 -16.01
CA ASP A 736 -8.07 5.92 -15.95
C ASP A 736 -9.32 6.55 -15.30
N ASP A 737 -10.50 6.00 -15.56
CA ASP A 737 -11.77 6.44 -14.95
C ASP A 737 -11.79 6.18 -13.44
N GLU A 738 -11.23 5.05 -12.99
CA GLU A 738 -11.17 4.70 -11.57
C GLU A 738 -10.21 5.60 -10.79
N ILE A 739 -9.16 6.12 -11.42
CA ILE A 739 -8.22 7.07 -10.79
C ILE A 739 -8.61 8.53 -10.99
N ASP A 740 -9.58 8.89 -11.85
CA ASP A 740 -9.96 10.29 -12.06
C ASP A 740 -10.80 10.82 -10.89
N PRO A 741 -10.29 11.81 -10.10
CA PRO A 741 -11.02 12.36 -8.96
C PRO A 741 -11.93 13.55 -9.34
N ARG A 742 -11.92 13.99 -10.61
CA ARG A 742 -12.67 15.19 -11.04
C ARG A 742 -14.18 15.12 -10.75
N PRO A 743 -14.88 13.99 -10.95
CA PRO A 743 -16.30 13.90 -10.62
C PRO A 743 -16.56 14.19 -9.13
N GLU A 744 -15.79 13.57 -8.23
CA GLU A 744 -15.94 13.73 -6.79
C GLU A 744 -15.52 15.12 -6.30
N ILE A 745 -14.54 15.76 -6.97
CA ILE A 745 -14.20 17.16 -6.72
C ILE A 745 -15.38 18.07 -7.04
N LEU A 746 -16.04 17.87 -8.19
CA LEU A 746 -17.19 18.68 -8.60
C LEU A 746 -18.37 18.51 -7.63
N GLU A 747 -18.67 17.27 -7.26
CA GLU A 747 -19.73 16.97 -6.30
C GLU A 747 -19.44 17.56 -4.91
N TYR A 748 -18.17 17.51 -4.47
CA TYR A 748 -17.74 18.15 -3.23
C TYR A 748 -17.91 19.68 -3.27
N LEU A 749 -17.52 20.31 -4.39
CA LEU A 749 -17.67 21.76 -4.58
C LEU A 749 -19.14 22.20 -4.59
N GLU A 750 -20.01 21.44 -5.24
CA GLU A 750 -21.45 21.72 -5.27
C GLU A 750 -22.10 21.52 -3.90
N SER A 751 -21.85 20.38 -3.26
CA SER A 751 -22.46 20.04 -1.97
C SER A 751 -21.97 20.92 -0.81
N THR A 752 -20.70 21.32 -0.81
CA THR A 752 -20.09 22.07 0.31
C THR A 752 -20.16 23.58 0.11
N PHE A 753 -19.97 24.06 -1.12
CA PHE A 753 -19.85 25.50 -1.40
C PHE A 753 -20.95 26.03 -2.33
N GLY A 754 -21.84 25.17 -2.83
CA GLY A 754 -22.91 25.57 -3.74
C GLY A 754 -22.41 26.01 -5.11
N VAL A 755 -21.22 25.58 -5.54
CA VAL A 755 -20.63 25.92 -6.85
C VAL A 755 -21.17 24.94 -7.91
N PRO A 756 -22.01 25.38 -8.86
CA PRO A 756 -22.60 24.46 -9.84
C PRO A 756 -21.57 23.94 -10.85
N HIS A 757 -21.77 22.71 -11.32
CA HIS A 757 -20.96 22.05 -12.34
C HIS A 757 -20.81 22.89 -13.63
N SER A 758 -21.80 23.73 -13.97
CA SER A 758 -21.78 24.56 -15.17
C SER A 758 -20.73 25.69 -15.15
N TYR A 759 -20.23 26.07 -13.97
CA TYR A 759 -19.19 27.10 -13.81
C TYR A 759 -17.77 26.53 -13.90
N THR A 760 -17.62 25.20 -13.83
CA THR A 760 -16.33 24.49 -13.88
C THR A 760 -16.09 23.96 -15.29
N LYS A 761 -15.64 24.84 -16.20
CA LYS A 761 -15.33 24.43 -17.58
C LYS A 761 -14.16 23.45 -17.68
N GLU A 762 -13.11 23.63 -16.86
CA GLU A 762 -11.91 22.79 -16.82
C GLU A 762 -11.37 22.65 -15.39
N ILE A 763 -10.96 21.44 -14.99
CA ILE A 763 -10.30 21.16 -13.70
C ILE A 763 -8.86 20.72 -13.96
N PHE A 764 -7.91 21.42 -13.34
CA PHE A 764 -6.49 21.08 -13.37
C PHE A 764 -6.07 20.42 -12.06
N LEU A 765 -5.35 19.30 -12.17
CA LEU A 765 -4.85 18.54 -11.02
C LEU A 765 -3.32 18.63 -10.97
N SER A 766 -2.79 18.95 -9.80
CA SER A 766 -1.36 18.89 -9.52
C SER A 766 -1.10 18.17 -8.21
N ASP A 767 0.14 17.75 -8.00
CA ASP A 767 0.63 17.18 -6.76
C ASP A 767 0.52 18.15 -5.58
N THR A 768 0.60 19.47 -5.83
CA THR A 768 0.57 20.51 -4.80
C THR A 768 -0.19 21.76 -5.27
N SER A 769 -0.76 22.52 -4.33
CA SER A 769 -1.44 23.79 -4.61
C SER A 769 -0.46 24.86 -5.14
N THR A 770 0.77 24.88 -4.65
CA THR A 770 1.81 25.80 -5.10
C THR A 770 2.31 25.49 -6.51
N SER A 771 2.32 24.21 -6.94
CA SER A 771 2.62 23.84 -8.33
C SER A 771 1.56 24.39 -9.28
N LEU A 772 0.27 24.31 -8.93
CA LEU A 772 -0.82 24.98 -9.66
C LEU A 772 -0.61 26.50 -9.71
N PHE A 773 -0.28 27.11 -8.56
CA PHE A 773 0.00 28.55 -8.49
C PHE A 773 1.22 28.95 -9.35
N THR A 774 2.28 28.16 -9.34
CA THR A 774 3.48 28.39 -10.17
C THR A 774 3.11 28.43 -11.65
N LYS A 775 2.18 27.58 -12.11
CA LYS A 775 1.68 27.65 -13.50
C LYS A 775 0.81 28.87 -13.75
N LEU A 776 -0.05 29.26 -12.80
CA LEU A 776 -0.80 30.51 -12.88
C LEU A 776 0.13 31.71 -13.05
N VAL A 777 1.22 31.77 -12.29
CA VAL A 777 2.23 32.83 -12.39
C VAL A 777 2.91 32.81 -13.77
N LEU A 778 3.32 31.65 -14.27
CA LEU A 778 3.90 31.54 -15.61
C LEU A 778 2.94 32.04 -16.68
N ALA A 779 1.68 31.63 -16.60
CA ALA A 779 0.67 32.03 -17.56
C ALA A 779 0.39 33.55 -17.48
N CYS A 780 0.43 34.14 -16.28
CA CYS A 780 0.39 35.58 -16.07
C CYS A 780 1.58 36.30 -16.72
N VAL A 781 2.80 35.77 -16.56
CA VAL A 781 4.01 36.29 -17.23
C VAL A 781 3.85 36.24 -18.75
N GLU A 782 3.30 35.15 -19.28
CA GLU A 782 3.11 34.96 -20.71
C GLU A 782 2.16 35.97 -21.34
N GLU A 783 1.14 36.40 -20.59
CA GLU A 783 0.15 37.40 -21.00
C GLU A 783 0.56 38.83 -20.61
N ASN A 784 1.78 39.05 -20.11
CA ASN A 784 2.25 40.33 -19.56
C ASN A 784 1.32 40.91 -18.47
N GLY A 785 0.68 40.03 -17.70
CA GLY A 785 -0.20 40.40 -16.60
C GLY A 785 0.55 40.88 -15.36
N THR A 786 -0.19 41.47 -14.42
CA THR A 786 0.31 41.87 -13.10
C THR A 786 -0.47 41.15 -12.00
N LEU A 787 0.23 40.45 -11.12
CA LEU A 787 -0.37 39.81 -9.95
C LEU A 787 -0.60 40.83 -8.84
N VAL A 788 -1.70 40.71 -8.09
CA VAL A 788 -1.96 41.55 -6.92
C VAL A 788 -2.06 40.68 -5.69
N PHE A 789 -1.17 40.91 -4.72
CA PHE A 789 -1.16 40.20 -3.45
C PHE A 789 -1.59 41.14 -2.32
N PRO A 790 -2.65 40.83 -1.57
CA PRO A 790 -2.89 41.50 -0.29
C PRO A 790 -1.69 41.37 0.64
N MET A 791 -1.32 42.44 1.34
CA MET A 791 -0.33 42.40 2.42
C MET A 791 -0.79 41.40 3.49
N GLY A 792 0.08 40.45 3.84
CA GLY A 792 -0.29 39.26 4.63
C GLY A 792 -0.50 37.97 3.81
N SER A 793 -0.35 38.04 2.48
CA SER A 793 -0.29 36.83 1.64
C SER A 793 0.90 35.95 2.01
N CYS A 794 0.76 34.64 1.82
CA CYS A 794 1.85 33.67 2.04
C CYS A 794 3.11 34.08 1.26
N GLY A 795 4.24 34.25 1.96
CA GLY A 795 5.50 34.69 1.38
C GLY A 795 6.06 33.75 0.33
N THR A 796 5.69 32.46 0.38
CA THR A 796 6.02 31.48 -0.67
C THR A 796 5.44 31.91 -2.01
N LEU A 797 4.19 32.39 -2.06
CA LEU A 797 3.54 32.82 -3.31
C LEU A 797 4.24 34.04 -3.93
N VAL A 798 4.65 35.00 -3.09
CA VAL A 798 5.42 36.16 -3.53
C VAL A 798 6.81 35.75 -3.99
N SER A 799 7.44 34.78 -3.32
CA SER A 799 8.74 34.24 -3.71
C SER A 799 8.68 33.50 -5.05
N VAL A 800 7.60 32.78 -5.34
CA VAL A 800 7.33 32.19 -6.66
C VAL A 800 7.24 33.27 -7.73
N ALA A 801 6.47 34.33 -7.48
CA ALA A 801 6.35 35.44 -8.43
C ALA A 801 7.71 36.11 -8.71
N LYS A 802 8.53 36.33 -7.67
CA LYS A 802 9.91 36.85 -7.82
C LYS A 802 10.80 35.89 -8.61
N PHE A 803 10.79 34.60 -8.26
CA PHE A 803 11.62 33.56 -8.88
C PHE A 803 11.30 33.38 -10.37
N LEU A 804 10.03 33.57 -10.75
CA LEU A 804 9.57 33.51 -12.14
C LEU A 804 9.61 34.86 -12.86
N GLU A 805 10.19 35.89 -12.25
CA GLU A 805 10.30 37.25 -12.80
C GLU A 805 8.93 37.86 -13.21
N ALA A 806 7.86 37.51 -12.48
CA ALA A 806 6.51 38.03 -12.73
C ALA A 806 6.34 39.46 -12.23
N ASP A 807 5.51 40.24 -12.95
CA ASP A 807 5.08 41.54 -12.44
C ASP A 807 4.04 41.34 -11.34
N PHE A 808 4.24 42.02 -10.21
CA PHE A 808 3.28 41.96 -9.12
C PHE A 808 3.27 43.25 -8.29
N ARG A 809 2.14 43.49 -7.63
CA ARG A 809 1.95 44.60 -6.69
C ARG A 809 1.41 44.08 -5.36
N ILE A 810 1.81 44.72 -4.27
CA ILE A 810 1.30 44.42 -2.93
C ILE A 810 0.20 45.43 -2.57
N LEU A 811 -1.02 44.95 -2.35
CA LEU A 811 -2.16 45.73 -1.87
C LEU A 811 -2.01 45.95 -0.35
N PRO A 812 -1.84 47.19 0.14
CA PRO A 812 -1.68 47.44 1.56
C PRO A 812 -2.94 47.12 2.37
N THR A 813 -2.79 46.38 3.47
CA THR A 813 -3.86 46.02 4.42
C THR A 813 -3.54 46.60 5.81
N LYS A 814 -4.51 46.62 6.73
CA LYS A 814 -4.37 47.26 8.05
C LYS A 814 -4.67 46.29 9.18
N VAL A 815 -3.97 46.44 10.31
CA VAL A 815 -4.21 45.67 11.55
C VAL A 815 -5.64 45.87 12.07
N SER A 816 -6.19 47.09 11.94
CA SER A 816 -7.58 47.41 12.35
C SER A 816 -8.62 46.52 11.68
N ASP A 817 -8.32 46.06 10.46
CA ASP A 817 -9.17 45.21 9.65
C ASP A 817 -8.70 43.74 9.69
N SER A 818 -7.83 43.38 10.65
CA SER A 818 -7.18 42.07 10.75
C SER A 818 -6.46 41.67 9.46
N PHE A 819 -5.85 42.64 8.78
CA PHE A 819 -5.18 42.49 7.48
C PHE A 819 -6.08 41.98 6.33
N LYS A 820 -7.40 42.11 6.45
CA LYS A 820 -8.32 41.83 5.34
C LYS A 820 -8.27 42.96 4.31
N ALA A 821 -8.35 42.60 3.03
CA ALA A 821 -8.56 43.57 1.96
C ALA A 821 -10.01 44.06 1.97
N THR A 822 -10.22 45.37 2.03
CA THR A 822 -11.56 45.98 1.99
C THR A 822 -11.93 46.40 0.57
N ALA A 823 -13.23 46.48 0.26
CA ALA A 823 -13.71 46.89 -1.07
C ALA A 823 -13.13 48.23 -1.52
N GLY A 824 -13.13 49.25 -0.64
CA GLY A 824 -12.55 50.56 -0.95
C GLY A 824 -11.04 50.54 -1.21
N GLN A 825 -10.28 49.63 -0.59
CA GLN A 825 -8.86 49.44 -0.89
C GLN A 825 -8.66 48.78 -2.26
N ILE A 826 -9.48 47.80 -2.61
CA ILE A 826 -9.42 47.10 -3.90
C ILE A 826 -9.79 48.07 -5.03
N ASP A 827 -10.91 48.78 -4.90
CA ASP A 827 -11.42 49.71 -5.91
C ASP A 827 -10.47 50.89 -6.17
N SER A 828 -9.75 51.34 -5.15
CA SER A 828 -8.74 52.41 -5.30
C SER A 828 -7.39 51.91 -5.83
N PHE A 829 -7.12 50.61 -5.74
CA PHE A 829 -5.85 50.00 -6.15
C PHE A 829 -5.89 49.41 -7.56
N LEU A 830 -7.05 48.88 -7.96
CA LEU A 830 -7.30 48.34 -9.30
C LEU A 830 -7.82 49.46 -10.21
N THR A 831 -7.00 49.88 -11.18
CA THR A 831 -7.36 50.91 -12.18
C THR A 831 -7.56 50.34 -13.59
N ASP A 832 -7.14 49.10 -13.83
CA ASP A 832 -7.24 48.39 -15.11
C ASP A 832 -7.99 47.05 -14.97
N ALA A 833 -8.50 46.54 -16.10
CA ALA A 833 -9.23 45.28 -16.16
C ALA A 833 -8.34 44.10 -15.73
N VAL A 834 -8.81 43.33 -14.75
CA VAL A 834 -8.19 42.09 -14.31
C VAL A 834 -8.54 40.99 -15.33
N PHE A 835 -7.56 40.55 -16.10
CA PHE A 835 -7.74 39.44 -17.04
C PHE A 835 -7.41 38.10 -16.36
N ILE A 836 -8.31 37.14 -16.46
CA ILE A 836 -8.06 35.74 -16.13
C ILE A 836 -8.38 34.94 -17.38
N GLU A 837 -7.40 34.77 -18.25
CA GLU A 837 -7.46 33.69 -19.24
C GLU A 837 -6.03 33.24 -19.55
N ALA A 838 -5.54 32.29 -18.75
CA ALA A 838 -4.20 31.76 -18.91
C ALA A 838 -4.18 30.28 -18.47
N PHE A 839 -4.82 29.41 -19.25
CA PHE A 839 -4.83 27.96 -19.05
C PHE A 839 -5.08 27.17 -20.34
N LYS A 840 -4.33 27.47 -21.42
CA LYS A 840 -4.25 26.56 -22.57
C LYS A 840 -2.79 26.15 -22.78
N ASP A 841 -2.52 24.86 -22.52
CA ASP A 841 -1.25 24.12 -22.65
C ASP A 841 -0.19 24.27 -21.54
N ALA A 842 -0.27 23.45 -20.48
CA ALA A 842 0.75 23.34 -19.42
C ALA A 842 1.44 21.95 -19.38
N PRO A 843 2.53 21.71 -20.13
CA PRO A 843 3.20 20.40 -20.22
C PRO A 843 4.07 20.00 -19.02
N THR A 844 4.42 20.91 -18.10
CA THR A 844 5.32 20.67 -16.94
C THR A 844 4.62 20.67 -15.58
N LEU A 845 3.31 20.47 -15.54
CA LEU A 845 2.60 20.30 -14.27
C LEU A 845 2.94 18.93 -13.69
N SER A 846 3.59 18.89 -12.52
CA SER A 846 3.74 17.64 -11.78
C SER A 846 2.35 17.13 -11.40
N ARG A 847 2.04 15.90 -11.84
CA ARG A 847 0.71 15.30 -11.67
C ARG A 847 0.78 14.30 -10.52
N PRO A 848 -0.27 14.21 -9.69
CA PRO A 848 -0.33 13.16 -8.70
C PRO A 848 -0.37 11.81 -9.41
N HIS A 849 0.38 10.86 -8.86
CA HIS A 849 0.38 9.46 -9.30
C HIS A 849 -1.03 8.85 -9.22
N GLY A 850 -1.34 7.90 -10.11
CA GLY A 850 -2.65 7.26 -10.19
C GLY A 850 -3.15 6.68 -8.86
N THR A 851 -2.25 6.09 -8.06
CA THR A 851 -2.62 5.55 -6.74
C THR A 851 -3.06 6.62 -5.76
N LEU A 852 -2.43 7.80 -5.77
CA LEU A 852 -2.83 8.93 -4.93
C LEU A 852 -4.12 9.57 -5.41
N LYS A 853 -4.32 9.67 -6.73
CA LYS A 853 -5.59 10.15 -7.28
C LYS A 853 -6.75 9.24 -6.87
N TYR A 854 -6.55 7.93 -6.91
CA TYR A 854 -7.51 6.96 -6.40
C TYR A 854 -7.81 7.20 -4.90
N SER A 855 -6.77 7.36 -4.07
CA SER A 855 -6.95 7.67 -2.64
C SER A 855 -7.75 8.96 -2.43
N ILE A 856 -7.43 10.02 -3.18
CA ILE A 856 -8.14 11.32 -3.11
C ILE A 856 -9.60 11.16 -3.53
N LYS A 857 -9.85 10.50 -4.66
CA LYS A 857 -11.18 10.18 -5.17
C LYS A 857 -12.01 9.48 -4.09
N LYS A 858 -11.46 8.43 -3.49
CA LYS A 858 -12.12 7.67 -2.43
C LYS A 858 -12.44 8.56 -1.22
N LEU A 859 -11.47 9.33 -0.73
CA LEU A 859 -11.66 10.23 0.41
C LEU A 859 -12.73 11.30 0.15
N LEU A 860 -12.74 11.89 -1.06
CA LEU A 860 -13.78 12.85 -1.47
C LEU A 860 -15.16 12.21 -1.53
N GLY A 861 -15.27 11.02 -2.13
CA GLY A 861 -16.52 10.26 -2.15
C GLY A 861 -17.03 9.93 -0.73
N LEU A 862 -16.13 9.62 0.21
CA LEU A 862 -16.49 9.40 1.62
C LEU A 862 -16.97 10.69 2.32
N LEU A 863 -16.33 11.84 2.04
CA LEU A 863 -16.75 13.14 2.57
C LEU A 863 -18.13 13.54 2.04
N VAL A 864 -18.35 13.44 0.73
CA VAL A 864 -19.61 13.79 0.07
C VAL A 864 -20.75 12.90 0.55
N SER A 865 -20.50 11.60 0.66
CA SER A 865 -21.52 10.64 1.09
C SER A 865 -21.74 10.57 2.60
N GLN A 866 -20.92 11.25 3.41
CA GLN A 866 -20.88 11.16 4.87
C GLN A 866 -20.79 9.72 5.40
N LYS A 867 -20.21 8.79 4.62
CA LYS A 867 -20.20 7.35 4.92
C LYS A 867 -19.05 6.90 5.82
N PHE A 868 -18.15 7.80 6.22
CA PHE A 868 -16.97 7.44 7.00
C PHE A 868 -16.81 8.34 8.23
N ASP A 869 -17.40 7.90 9.34
CA ASP A 869 -17.40 8.61 10.61
C ASP A 869 -15.98 8.96 11.09
N ASP A 870 -14.99 8.06 10.88
CA ASP A 870 -13.60 8.30 11.30
C ASP A 870 -12.95 9.50 10.62
N LEU A 871 -13.20 9.72 9.32
CA LEU A 871 -12.60 10.84 8.58
C LEU A 871 -13.17 12.18 9.06
N VAL A 872 -14.50 12.26 9.15
CA VAL A 872 -15.19 13.47 9.60
C VAL A 872 -14.88 13.74 11.08
N ALA A 873 -14.94 12.71 11.94
CA ALA A 873 -14.59 12.83 13.35
C ALA A 873 -13.13 13.24 13.54
N GLY A 874 -12.20 12.66 12.76
CA GLY A 874 -10.79 13.03 12.79
C GLY A 874 -10.56 14.50 12.44
N LEU A 875 -11.24 15.02 11.41
CA LEU A 875 -11.16 16.44 11.05
C LEU A 875 -11.76 17.35 12.14
N GLU A 876 -12.87 16.96 12.76
CA GLU A 876 -13.46 17.72 13.88
C GLU A 876 -12.57 17.72 15.12
N VAL A 877 -11.88 16.62 15.41
CA VAL A 877 -10.87 16.55 16.47
C VAL A 877 -9.72 17.52 16.17
N GLN A 878 -9.19 17.53 14.94
CA GLN A 878 -8.14 18.47 14.55
C GLN A 878 -8.58 19.94 14.71
N LYS A 879 -9.81 20.29 14.31
CA LYS A 879 -10.37 21.64 14.50
C LYS A 879 -10.38 22.06 15.97
N LYS A 880 -10.84 21.17 16.87
CA LYS A 880 -10.87 21.44 18.32
C LYS A 880 -9.47 21.63 18.89
N ILE A 881 -8.50 20.82 18.47
CA ILE A 881 -7.09 20.96 18.89
C ILE A 881 -6.55 22.33 18.43
N LEU A 882 -6.75 22.69 17.16
CA LEU A 882 -6.28 23.98 16.62
C LEU A 882 -6.91 25.16 17.35
N GLN A 883 -8.22 25.12 17.62
CA GLN A 883 -8.91 26.17 18.37
C GLN A 883 -8.33 26.32 19.78
N HIS A 884 -8.18 25.21 20.51
CA HIS A 884 -7.64 25.23 21.86
C HIS A 884 -6.20 25.76 21.89
N ARG A 885 -5.36 25.31 20.95
CA ARG A 885 -3.98 25.78 20.82
C ARG A 885 -3.91 27.25 20.42
N ALA A 886 -4.83 27.74 19.59
CA ALA A 886 -4.91 29.14 19.24
C ALA A 886 -5.18 30.01 20.48
N GLU A 887 -6.15 29.62 21.31
CA GLU A 887 -6.47 30.30 22.57
C GLU A 887 -5.29 30.30 23.55
N GLN A 888 -4.67 29.14 23.75
CA GLN A 888 -3.50 28.98 24.62
C GLN A 888 -2.31 29.82 24.17
N LEU A 889 -1.92 29.72 22.89
CA LEU A 889 -0.76 30.43 22.37
C LEU A 889 -1.00 31.94 22.30
N CYS A 890 -2.23 32.38 21.99
CA CYS A 890 -2.60 33.80 22.03
C CYS A 890 -2.38 34.39 23.43
N LYS A 891 -2.85 33.70 24.48
CA LYS A 891 -2.63 34.12 25.86
C LYS A 891 -1.13 34.17 26.20
N LEU A 892 -0.39 33.12 25.84
CA LEU A 892 1.03 33.00 26.11
C LEU A 892 1.86 34.10 25.43
N LEU A 893 1.61 34.37 24.15
CA LEU A 893 2.31 35.39 23.38
C LEU A 893 2.07 36.78 23.96
N LYS A 894 0.81 37.11 24.33
CA LYS A 894 0.47 38.36 25.04
C LYS A 894 1.23 38.47 26.37
N GLU A 895 1.27 37.40 27.16
CA GLU A 895 2.06 37.35 28.41
C GLU A 895 3.56 37.49 28.18
N CYS A 896 4.07 37.06 27.02
CA CYS A 896 5.46 37.20 26.62
C CYS A 896 5.80 38.56 26.01
N GLY A 897 4.84 39.49 25.88
CA GLY A 897 5.08 40.82 25.34
C GLY A 897 4.98 40.92 23.82
N TRP A 898 4.21 40.01 23.20
CA TRP A 898 3.85 40.06 21.78
C TRP A 898 2.44 40.62 21.60
N ASP A 899 2.23 41.46 20.59
CA ASP A 899 0.89 41.86 20.16
C ASP A 899 0.38 40.89 19.09
N VAL A 900 -0.67 40.15 19.45
CA VAL A 900 -1.20 39.03 18.64
C VAL A 900 -2.39 39.48 17.80
N VAL A 901 -2.43 39.05 16.54
CA VAL A 901 -3.66 39.09 15.73
C VAL A 901 -4.40 37.77 15.92
N GLU A 902 -5.58 37.83 16.53
CA GLU A 902 -6.35 36.63 16.84
C GLU A 902 -6.84 35.95 15.54
N PRO A 903 -6.50 34.66 15.32
CA PRO A 903 -6.89 33.96 14.11
C PRO A 903 -8.38 33.59 14.16
N LEU A 904 -9.07 33.76 13.03
CA LEU A 904 -10.47 33.32 12.86
C LEU A 904 -10.56 31.88 12.34
N GLY A 905 -9.43 31.28 11.95
CA GLY A 905 -9.33 29.94 11.38
C GLY A 905 -7.95 29.69 10.78
N GLY A 906 -7.75 28.51 10.20
CA GLY A 906 -6.47 28.08 9.66
C GLY A 906 -5.58 27.41 10.71
N THR A 907 -4.30 27.28 10.39
CA THR A 907 -3.36 26.46 11.15
C THR A 907 -2.21 27.26 11.77
N SER A 908 -2.19 28.58 11.63
CA SER A 908 -1.15 29.46 12.17
C SER A 908 -1.73 30.77 12.69
N MET A 909 -0.91 31.55 13.40
CA MET A 909 -1.23 32.91 13.84
C MET A 909 -0.04 33.84 13.65
N VAL A 910 -0.29 35.15 13.66
CA VAL A 910 0.76 36.17 13.51
C VAL A 910 0.80 37.10 14.72
N ALA A 911 2.01 37.50 15.12
CA ALA A 911 2.21 38.43 16.22
C ALA A 911 3.47 39.28 16.03
N THR A 912 3.48 40.47 16.62
CA THR A 912 4.64 41.39 16.62
C THR A 912 5.29 41.43 18.01
N PRO A 913 6.63 41.30 18.14
CA PRO A 913 7.37 41.29 19.40
C PRO A 913 7.60 42.71 19.96
N SER A 914 6.56 43.53 20.05
CA SER A 914 6.67 44.96 20.35
C SER A 914 7.41 45.27 21.66
N ALA A 915 7.30 44.40 22.68
CA ALA A 915 7.98 44.59 23.96
C ALA A 915 9.49 44.31 23.93
N PHE A 916 10.00 43.65 22.87
CA PHE A 916 11.40 43.26 22.71
C PHE A 916 12.22 44.29 21.95
N TYR A 917 11.59 45.15 21.14
CA TYR A 917 12.31 46.09 20.29
C TYR A 917 13.18 47.07 21.10
N GLY A 918 14.43 47.22 20.67
CA GLY A 918 15.43 48.06 21.33
C GLY A 918 16.08 47.43 22.57
N LYS A 919 15.77 46.17 22.93
CA LYS A 919 16.38 45.44 24.05
C LYS A 919 17.50 44.52 23.57
N CYS A 920 18.42 44.17 24.46
CA CYS A 920 19.47 43.17 24.21
C CYS A 920 19.23 41.93 25.06
N VAL A 921 19.79 40.81 24.64
CA VAL A 921 19.74 39.56 25.43
C VAL A 921 20.66 39.70 26.65
N LYS A 922 20.16 39.40 27.85
CA LYS A 922 20.91 39.56 29.11
C LYS A 922 22.19 38.72 29.08
N GLY A 923 23.33 39.36 29.34
CA GLY A 923 24.62 38.67 29.49
C GLY A 923 25.39 38.41 28.18
N GLU A 924 24.89 38.83 27.02
CA GLU A 924 25.63 38.80 25.74
C GLU A 924 25.74 40.19 25.11
N SER A 925 26.84 40.43 24.39
CA SER A 925 27.01 41.62 23.55
C SER A 925 26.27 41.43 22.22
N THR A 926 24.93 41.41 22.25
CA THR A 926 24.10 41.32 21.05
C THR A 926 23.66 42.70 20.57
N GLU A 927 23.43 42.82 19.27
CA GLU A 927 22.69 43.96 18.70
C GLU A 927 21.31 44.09 19.37
N ALA A 928 20.79 45.32 19.40
CA ALA A 928 19.45 45.58 19.90
C ALA A 928 18.43 44.85 19.00
N LEU A 929 17.45 44.20 19.63
CA LEU A 929 16.46 43.41 18.92
C LEU A 929 15.56 44.32 18.08
N CYS A 930 15.33 43.90 16.84
CA CYS A 930 14.47 44.54 15.85
C CYS A 930 13.71 43.47 15.07
N SER A 931 12.84 43.88 14.14
CA SER A 931 12.05 42.93 13.33
C SER A 931 12.90 42.03 12.44
N GLU A 932 14.13 42.46 12.09
CA GLU A 932 15.03 41.70 11.20
C GLU A 932 15.81 40.60 11.95
N ASN A 933 16.20 40.83 13.21
CA ASN A 933 17.07 39.91 13.96
C ASN A 933 16.35 39.09 15.05
N ILE A 934 15.08 39.39 15.37
CA ILE A 934 14.35 38.73 16.46
C ILE A 934 14.23 37.21 16.28
N ARG A 935 14.01 36.76 15.03
CA ARG A 935 13.92 35.34 14.67
C ARG A 935 15.25 34.62 14.93
N ASP A 936 16.35 35.21 14.46
CA ASP A 936 17.67 34.61 14.59
C ASP A 936 18.13 34.59 16.05
N ALA A 937 17.77 35.62 16.83
CA ALA A 937 17.96 35.61 18.27
C ALA A 937 17.14 34.49 18.94
N LEU A 938 15.85 34.35 18.61
CA LEU A 938 15.00 33.30 19.16
C LEU A 938 15.57 31.90 18.86
N LEU A 939 15.97 31.65 17.62
CA LEU A 939 16.60 30.41 17.20
C LEU A 939 17.93 30.18 17.94
N LYS A 940 18.83 31.18 17.97
CA LYS A 940 20.14 31.05 18.64
C LYS A 940 20.02 30.73 20.12
N PHE A 941 19.11 31.39 20.84
CA PHE A 941 19.05 31.31 22.31
C PHE A 941 18.10 30.23 22.84
N THR A 942 17.15 29.76 22.03
CA THR A 942 16.13 28.79 22.46
C THR A 942 15.94 27.59 21.54
N ASP A 943 16.64 27.55 20.39
CA ASP A 943 16.50 26.55 19.33
C ASP A 943 15.10 26.50 18.68
N LEU A 944 14.28 27.54 18.91
CA LEU A 944 12.95 27.70 18.32
C LEU A 944 13.02 28.47 17.00
N SER A 945 12.62 27.82 15.91
CA SER A 945 12.44 28.43 14.59
C SER A 945 11.00 28.91 14.38
N ILE A 946 10.85 30.13 13.87
CA ILE A 946 9.56 30.76 13.50
C ILE A 946 9.71 31.44 12.13
N SER A 947 8.61 31.70 11.41
CA SER A 947 8.69 32.44 10.15
C SER A 947 8.79 33.95 10.39
N SER A 948 9.71 34.63 9.69
CA SER A 948 9.96 36.06 9.85
C SER A 948 8.86 36.96 9.25
N SER A 949 8.99 38.28 9.46
CA SER A 949 8.16 39.27 8.77
C SER A 949 8.37 39.33 7.26
N SER A 950 9.52 38.86 6.76
CA SER A 950 9.73 38.74 5.32
C SER A 950 8.87 37.63 4.72
N TRP A 951 8.68 36.53 5.46
CA TRP A 951 7.80 35.43 5.08
C TRP A 951 6.32 35.81 5.16
N THR A 952 5.90 36.52 6.21
CA THR A 952 4.48 36.93 6.33
C THR A 952 4.09 38.02 5.32
N GLY A 953 5.07 38.76 4.79
CA GLY A 953 4.82 39.97 4.00
C GLY A 953 4.18 41.10 4.81
N ILE A 954 4.09 40.97 6.13
CA ILE A 954 3.56 41.98 7.05
C ILE A 954 4.74 42.56 7.84
N PRO A 955 5.04 43.86 7.70
CA PRO A 955 6.16 44.47 8.42
C PRO A 955 6.05 44.23 9.93
N ASN A 956 7.12 43.72 10.54
CA ASN A 956 7.26 43.45 11.99
C ASN A 956 6.46 42.28 12.57
N TYR A 957 5.68 41.53 11.77
CA TYR A 957 4.91 40.39 12.28
C TYR A 957 5.56 39.05 11.92
N CYS A 958 5.80 38.21 12.93
CA CYS A 958 6.25 36.83 12.74
C CYS A 958 5.04 35.87 12.74
N ARG A 959 5.20 34.68 12.15
CA ARG A 959 4.19 33.62 12.15
C ARG A 959 4.56 32.49 13.10
N PHE A 960 3.55 31.96 13.79
CA PHE A 960 3.62 30.81 14.66
C PHE A 960 2.65 29.72 14.19
N MET A 961 3.18 28.54 13.93
CA MET A 961 2.39 27.39 13.51
C MET A 961 1.67 26.68 14.68
N LEU A 962 0.42 26.28 14.50
CA LEU A 962 -0.41 25.62 15.53
C LEU A 962 -0.58 24.11 15.29
N GLY A 963 -0.54 23.69 14.03
CA GLY A 963 -0.70 22.31 13.57
C GLY A 963 0.57 21.47 13.77
N LEU A 964 1.06 21.39 15.00
CA LEU A 964 2.28 20.68 15.39
C LEU A 964 1.96 19.37 16.14
N THR A 965 2.96 18.54 16.45
CA THR A 965 2.78 17.49 17.45
C THR A 965 2.63 18.10 18.86
N ASP A 966 2.08 17.34 19.81
CA ASP A 966 1.93 17.81 21.19
C ASP A 966 3.28 18.12 21.83
N GLU A 967 4.30 17.31 21.56
CA GLU A 967 5.66 17.48 22.09
C GLU A 967 6.28 18.79 21.58
N VAL A 968 6.17 19.03 20.27
CA VAL A 968 6.75 20.23 19.63
C VAL A 968 5.99 21.47 20.08
N PHE A 969 4.65 21.46 20.11
CA PHE A 969 3.86 22.60 20.58
C PHE A 969 4.22 22.98 22.04
N ALA A 970 4.31 21.99 22.93
CA ALA A 970 4.70 22.21 24.32
C ALA A 970 6.15 22.72 24.44
N ALA A 971 7.07 22.20 23.64
CA ALA A 971 8.46 22.68 23.59
C ALA A 971 8.55 24.13 23.12
N SER A 972 7.79 24.50 22.09
CA SER A 972 7.70 25.88 21.60
C SER A 972 7.20 26.85 22.66
N CYS A 973 6.15 26.48 23.40
CA CYS A 973 5.63 27.31 24.49
C CYS A 973 6.69 27.57 25.57
N ARG A 974 7.48 26.54 25.94
CA ARG A 974 8.61 26.68 26.88
C ARG A 974 9.73 27.56 26.34
N ALA A 975 10.06 27.42 25.05
CA ALA A 975 11.07 28.23 24.39
C ALA A 975 10.69 29.72 24.39
N LEU A 976 9.43 30.06 24.11
CA LEU A 976 8.92 31.44 24.15
C LEU A 976 9.02 32.05 25.56
N LEU A 977 8.65 31.30 26.60
CA LEU A 977 8.80 31.73 28.00
C LEU A 977 10.27 31.97 28.37
N ARG A 978 11.15 31.05 27.97
CA ARG A 978 12.59 31.21 28.20
C ARG A 978 13.15 32.45 27.50
N PHE A 979 12.74 32.70 26.26
CA PHE A 979 13.19 33.88 25.52
C PHE A 979 12.73 35.18 26.19
N LYS A 980 11.49 35.19 26.71
CA LYS A 980 10.98 36.29 27.54
C LYS A 980 11.92 36.56 28.72
N GLU A 981 12.29 35.55 29.50
CA GLU A 981 13.17 35.70 30.68
C GLU A 981 14.57 36.22 30.33
N LEU A 982 15.08 35.83 29.17
CA LEU A 982 16.40 36.24 28.67
C LEU A 982 16.45 37.71 28.22
N VAL A 983 15.31 38.35 27.90
CA VAL A 983 15.27 39.70 27.34
C VAL A 983 14.49 40.70 28.20
N LEU A 984 13.30 40.31 28.68
CA LEU A 984 12.41 41.12 29.52
C LEU A 984 12.72 40.90 30.99
#